data_AF-A0A4Y7SGS7-F1
#
_entry.id   AF-A0A4Y7SGS7-F1
#
_cell.length_a   1.000
_cell.length_b   1.000
_cell.length_c   1.000
_cell.angle_alpha   90.00
_cell.angle_beta   90.00
_cell.angle_gamma   90.00
#
_symmetry.space_group_name_H-M   'P 1'
#
loop_
_entity.id
_entity.type
_entity.pdbx_description
1 polymer ?
#
loop_
_entity_poly.entity_id
_entity_poly.type
_entity_poly.pdbx_seq_one_letter_code
_entity_poly.pdbx_strand_id
1 'polypeptide(L)'
;MPVPRSAKYIGRDVIKERRERLLSQAQTLWNRDGLTAVGVLVGERLDMGVLENILDGFDSAPPRRRIAKSNGRPTRLDEQGADDEDIALAALKDLSLVFKGLYTALRTGKLQKLKLTMDRCIGVVHERWGGITQWLIYCARNVVPGDTGYNWDRVIDSCTWILEPILFYADDDPVTHDLVARPPTIDLVFCLLRITDPGTERPATHKSYPNSLCSIAKVFAMSVMSTTGHYIQSHLNEKSPHTRRDVVRSIVRRIQDVSATPRHTPDDMSRVSCDLLNLIPGACIILTRRGPGEAYGVSDVLFEGARALSCAMEDVSFKNSALPDYLTLDAGINQLVSLATWPRTPPRAMERLFEAGIIPCIIRSLPHTNRSDPRHRGIEEPAYHLLPFLTDSRIFSAVKTGGADLEPLMKELERYPKSKVAVVEPIYNAYSLALRCCKSAFQDRKSPIEMCYNLNHEVPREGSRDCTTLKTCSVCRVVFYCSEVCQREDWAAFHSEECTRGAERWRPRLTVAGVTERLERDRLMILEALANRFLPPPTEIVRRGSGGIQNASEDSSVRIHTFDLAGGLYQSIATGEASPPKRFVEYESMTLPSYFQKYEDVLGDRTRARLSRCAEDIKHKHESTLLVAGTFTAHKVCICICAKMVYNPDSEVGERYRVVWHACSILCLPLWLFGI
;
A
#
# COMPACT_ATOMS: atom_id res chain seq x y z
N MET A 1 -42.07 -18.06 46.47
CA MET A 1 -43.44 -17.63 46.15
C MET A 1 -43.44 -17.03 44.75
N PRO A 2 -44.28 -17.49 43.81
CA PRO A 2 -44.38 -16.87 42.48
C PRO A 2 -44.91 -15.43 42.63
N VAL A 3 -44.19 -14.47 42.07
CA VAL A 3 -44.63 -13.06 42.02
C VAL A 3 -45.96 -13.02 41.24
N PRO A 4 -47.00 -12.32 41.72
CA PRO A 4 -48.28 -12.22 41.02
C PRO A 4 -48.07 -11.71 39.59
N ARG A 5 -48.64 -12.39 38.59
CA ARG A 5 -48.53 -11.99 37.18
C ARG A 5 -48.93 -10.53 36.94
N SER A 6 -49.86 -9.98 37.74
CA SER A 6 -50.31 -8.59 37.67
C SER A 6 -49.22 -7.55 37.99
N ALA A 7 -48.27 -7.86 38.88
CA ALA A 7 -47.19 -6.93 39.23
C ALA A 7 -46.17 -6.77 38.07
N LYS A 8 -45.98 -7.83 37.27
CA LYS A 8 -45.07 -7.81 36.10
C LYS A 8 -45.62 -6.95 34.96
N TYR A 9 -46.94 -6.83 34.82
CA TYR A 9 -47.58 -5.99 33.80
C TYR A 9 -47.48 -4.49 34.15
N ILE A 10 -47.80 -4.10 35.38
CA ILE A 10 -47.73 -2.69 35.82
C ILE A 10 -46.31 -2.12 35.64
N GLY A 11 -45.27 -2.92 35.92
CA GLY A 11 -43.88 -2.50 35.72
C GLY A 11 -43.51 -2.21 34.26
N ARG A 12 -44.06 -2.96 33.30
CA ARG A 12 -43.75 -2.78 31.87
C ARG A 12 -44.33 -1.49 31.31
N ASP A 13 -45.56 -1.13 31.69
CA ASP A 13 -46.19 0.10 31.22
C ASP A 13 -45.46 1.34 31.73
N VAL A 14 -45.00 1.33 32.98
CA VAL A 14 -44.20 2.41 33.57
C VAL A 14 -42.85 2.57 32.87
N ILE A 15 -42.17 1.46 32.55
CA ILE A 15 -40.89 1.50 31.82
C ILE A 15 -41.10 2.01 30.39
N LYS A 16 -42.16 1.59 29.72
CA LYS A 16 -42.52 2.06 28.37
C LYS A 16 -42.78 3.57 28.35
N GLU A 17 -43.55 4.09 29.30
CA GLU A 17 -43.81 5.53 29.41
C GLU A 17 -42.52 6.33 29.67
N ARG A 18 -41.64 5.80 30.54
CA ARG A 18 -40.31 6.41 30.80
C ARG A 18 -39.44 6.42 29.54
N ARG A 19 -39.42 5.33 28.78
CA ARG A 19 -38.72 5.23 27.49
C ARG A 19 -39.23 6.31 26.53
N GLU A 20 -40.54 6.35 26.28
CA GLU A 20 -41.16 7.31 25.35
C GLU A 20 -40.87 8.76 25.75
N ARG A 21 -40.96 9.06 27.06
CA ARG A 21 -40.65 10.40 27.60
C ARG A 21 -39.19 10.77 27.40
N LEU A 22 -38.25 9.88 27.72
CA LEU A 22 -36.82 10.12 27.57
C LEU A 22 -36.46 10.36 26.11
N LEU A 23 -36.93 9.51 25.21
CA LEU A 23 -36.62 9.58 23.78
C LEU A 23 -37.26 10.79 23.10
N SER A 24 -38.48 11.15 23.49
CA SER A 24 -39.14 12.39 23.01
C SER A 24 -38.39 13.65 23.45
N GLN A 25 -37.92 13.69 24.71
CA GLN A 25 -37.06 14.78 25.20
C GLN A 25 -35.72 14.82 24.47
N ALA A 26 -35.07 13.67 24.28
CA ALA A 26 -33.82 13.54 23.55
C ALA A 26 -33.96 14.03 22.10
N GLN A 27 -35.03 13.63 21.40
CA GLN A 27 -35.29 14.07 20.02
C GLN A 27 -35.53 15.58 19.95
N THR A 28 -36.26 16.14 20.92
CA THR A 28 -36.48 17.59 21.02
C THR A 28 -35.18 18.35 21.26
N LEU A 29 -34.33 17.86 22.18
CA LEU A 29 -33.02 18.43 22.45
C LEU A 29 -32.07 18.33 21.27
N TRP A 30 -32.10 17.23 20.52
CA TRP A 30 -31.30 17.11 19.30
C TRP A 30 -31.62 18.26 18.35
N ASN A 31 -32.90 18.50 18.09
CA ASN A 31 -33.32 19.54 17.16
C ASN A 31 -32.96 20.96 17.63
N ARG A 32 -32.85 21.20 18.95
CA ARG A 32 -32.64 22.54 19.53
C ARG A 32 -31.19 22.83 19.93
N ASP A 33 -30.57 21.92 20.66
CA ASP A 33 -29.33 22.12 21.42
C ASP A 33 -28.19 21.19 20.94
N GLY A 34 -28.48 20.30 19.99
CA GLY A 34 -27.51 19.37 19.40
C GLY A 34 -27.26 18.09 20.20
N LEU A 35 -26.40 17.21 19.65
CA LEU A 35 -26.19 15.84 20.13
C LEU A 35 -25.51 15.76 21.51
N THR A 36 -24.70 16.75 21.88
CA THR A 36 -24.06 16.78 23.21
C THR A 36 -25.12 16.90 24.32
N ALA A 37 -26.14 17.75 24.14
CA ALA A 37 -27.22 17.90 25.12
C ALA A 37 -28.03 16.61 25.28
N VAL A 38 -28.25 15.89 24.17
CA VAL A 38 -28.88 14.56 24.19
C VAL A 38 -28.06 13.59 25.04
N GLY A 39 -26.74 13.55 24.85
CA GLY A 39 -25.89 12.66 25.63
C GLY A 39 -25.87 12.97 27.12
N VAL A 40 -25.91 14.24 27.51
CA VAL A 40 -26.04 14.64 28.92
C VAL A 40 -27.39 14.18 29.49
N LEU A 41 -28.50 14.46 28.79
CA LEU A 41 -29.83 14.02 29.21
C LEU A 41 -29.91 12.51 29.37
N VAL A 42 -29.47 11.77 28.35
CA VAL A 42 -29.47 10.30 28.34
C VAL A 42 -28.58 9.80 29.47
N GLY A 43 -27.36 10.28 29.63
CA GLY A 43 -26.49 9.80 30.70
C GLY A 43 -26.94 10.15 32.12
N GLU A 44 -27.77 11.17 32.29
CA GLU A 44 -28.37 11.51 33.59
C GLU A 44 -29.63 10.72 33.91
N ARG A 45 -30.42 10.37 32.88
CA ARG A 45 -31.79 9.84 33.05
C ARG A 45 -32.01 8.44 32.51
N LEU A 46 -31.04 7.86 31.81
CA LEU A 46 -31.14 6.50 31.29
C LEU A 46 -31.07 5.50 32.44
N ASP A 47 -32.22 4.92 32.74
CA ASP A 47 -32.35 3.74 33.58
C ASP A 47 -32.06 2.48 32.76
N MET A 48 -31.41 1.47 33.35
CA MET A 48 -31.08 0.24 32.62
C MET A 48 -32.35 -0.53 32.21
N GLY A 49 -33.45 -0.40 32.97
CA GLY A 49 -34.74 -0.96 32.56
C GLY A 49 -35.29 -0.36 31.26
N VAL A 50 -35.00 0.92 30.97
CA VAL A 50 -35.35 1.55 29.68
C VAL A 50 -34.52 0.95 28.55
N LEU A 51 -33.22 0.73 28.78
CA LEU A 51 -32.34 0.08 27.80
C LEU A 51 -32.78 -1.37 27.55
N GLU A 52 -33.04 -2.14 28.60
CA GLU A 52 -33.57 -3.51 28.48
C GLU A 52 -34.87 -3.54 27.67
N ASN A 53 -35.79 -2.60 27.90
CA ASN A 53 -37.03 -2.50 27.11
C ASN A 53 -36.79 -2.16 25.63
N ILE A 54 -35.76 -1.38 25.31
CA ILE A 54 -35.34 -1.17 23.92
C ILE A 54 -34.83 -2.49 23.35
N LEU A 55 -33.99 -3.23 24.10
CA LEU A 55 -33.38 -4.46 23.64
C LEU A 55 -34.35 -5.64 23.51
N ASP A 56 -35.46 -5.64 24.25
CA ASP A 56 -36.55 -6.62 24.10
C ASP A 56 -37.11 -6.63 22.65
N GLY A 57 -36.94 -5.53 21.91
CA GLY A 57 -37.30 -5.48 20.48
C GLY A 57 -36.42 -6.33 19.56
N PHE A 58 -35.32 -6.92 20.08
CA PHE A 58 -34.44 -7.82 19.34
C PHE A 58 -34.53 -9.28 19.82
N ASP A 59 -35.45 -9.61 20.73
CA ASP A 59 -35.56 -10.96 21.31
C ASP A 59 -36.12 -11.99 20.32
N SER A 60 -36.89 -11.55 19.32
CA SER A 60 -37.33 -12.40 18.21
C SER A 60 -36.18 -12.63 17.24
N ALA A 61 -36.16 -13.78 16.56
CA ALA A 61 -35.20 -14.01 15.48
C ALA A 61 -35.69 -13.30 14.20
N PRO A 62 -34.81 -12.65 13.41
CA PRO A 62 -35.24 -12.02 12.17
C PRO A 62 -35.84 -13.06 11.20
N PRO A 63 -36.90 -12.71 10.48
CA PRO A 63 -37.61 -13.66 9.63
C PRO A 63 -36.69 -14.17 8.51
N ARG A 64 -36.70 -15.50 8.30
CA ARG A 64 -35.93 -16.12 7.21
C ARG A 64 -36.61 -15.79 5.88
N ARG A 65 -36.13 -14.75 5.20
CA ARG A 65 -36.61 -14.41 3.85
C ARG A 65 -36.30 -15.58 2.90
N ARG A 66 -37.35 -16.27 2.44
CA ARG A 66 -37.20 -17.25 1.36
C ARG A 66 -36.86 -16.46 0.11
N ILE A 67 -35.62 -16.57 -0.37
CA ILE A 67 -35.21 -16.04 -1.67
C ILE A 67 -36.15 -16.67 -2.69
N ALA A 68 -37.11 -15.89 -3.20
CA ALA A 68 -38.03 -16.36 -4.22
C ALA A 68 -37.20 -16.81 -5.42
N LYS A 69 -37.41 -18.04 -5.90
CA LYS A 69 -36.74 -18.55 -7.11
C LYS A 69 -37.15 -17.66 -8.28
N SER A 70 -36.24 -16.74 -8.65
CA SER A 70 -36.10 -15.83 -9.81
C SER A 70 -37.31 -15.24 -10.56
N ASN A 71 -38.55 -15.73 -10.44
CA ASN A 71 -39.67 -15.34 -11.30
C ASN A 71 -40.95 -14.95 -10.52
N GLY A 72 -40.91 -14.91 -9.18
CA GLY A 72 -42.09 -14.63 -8.35
C GLY A 72 -41.99 -13.30 -7.62
N ARG A 73 -43.06 -12.50 -7.64
CA ARG A 73 -43.25 -11.34 -6.74
C ARG A 73 -42.81 -11.70 -5.31
N PRO A 74 -42.17 -10.77 -4.57
CA PRO A 74 -41.80 -11.02 -3.18
C PRO A 74 -43.04 -11.49 -2.41
N THR A 75 -42.99 -12.72 -1.91
CA THR A 75 -44.02 -13.24 -0.99
C THR A 75 -44.06 -12.29 0.20
N ARG A 76 -45.23 -11.70 0.46
CA ARG A 76 -45.46 -10.88 1.67
C ARG A 76 -45.01 -11.70 2.88
N LEU A 77 -44.32 -11.04 3.82
CA LEU A 77 -44.08 -11.61 5.14
C LEU A 77 -45.43 -11.99 5.75
N ASP A 78 -45.42 -13.01 6.62
CA ASP A 78 -46.59 -13.25 7.47
C ASP A 78 -46.82 -12.02 8.37
N GLU A 79 -48.05 -11.81 8.82
CA GLU A 79 -48.42 -10.64 9.63
C GLU A 79 -47.53 -10.51 10.88
N GLN A 80 -47.19 -11.65 11.51
CA GLN A 80 -46.29 -11.69 12.66
C GLN A 80 -44.87 -11.20 12.33
N GLY A 81 -44.32 -11.59 11.16
CA GLY A 81 -42.98 -11.16 10.76
C GLY A 81 -42.88 -9.68 10.43
N ALA A 82 -43.99 -9.06 9.98
CA ALA A 82 -44.06 -7.62 9.76
C ALA A 82 -44.07 -6.84 11.09
N ASP A 83 -44.85 -7.30 12.07
CA ASP A 83 -44.89 -6.70 13.41
C ASP A 83 -43.52 -6.77 14.11
N ASP A 84 -42.85 -7.93 14.02
CA ASP A 84 -41.52 -8.12 14.60
C ASP A 84 -40.47 -7.19 13.93
N GLU A 85 -40.56 -6.99 12.61
CA GLU A 85 -39.67 -6.07 11.88
C GLU A 85 -39.88 -4.61 12.31
N ASP A 86 -41.12 -4.16 12.44
CA ASP A 86 -41.44 -2.79 12.89
C ASP A 86 -40.96 -2.55 14.33
N ILE A 87 -41.13 -3.54 15.22
CA ILE A 87 -40.63 -3.50 16.60
C ILE A 87 -39.09 -3.39 16.61
N ALA A 88 -38.41 -4.20 15.80
CA ALA A 88 -36.95 -4.19 15.70
C ALA A 88 -36.41 -2.87 15.10
N LEU A 89 -37.11 -2.28 14.11
CA LEU A 89 -36.75 -0.98 13.53
C LEU A 89 -36.95 0.18 14.52
N ALA A 90 -37.99 0.12 15.36
CA ALA A 90 -38.18 1.06 16.46
C ALA A 90 -37.06 0.92 17.50
N ALA A 91 -36.74 -0.31 17.91
CA ALA A 91 -35.65 -0.59 18.85
C ALA A 91 -34.29 -0.13 18.30
N LEU A 92 -34.02 -0.37 17.02
CA LEU A 92 -32.81 0.08 16.33
C LEU A 92 -32.64 1.59 16.38
N LYS A 93 -33.70 2.34 16.05
CA LYS A 93 -33.70 3.80 16.11
C LYS A 93 -33.41 4.30 17.52
N ASP A 94 -34.09 3.76 18.52
CA ASP A 94 -33.96 4.20 19.91
C ASP A 94 -32.59 3.87 20.48
N LEU A 95 -32.07 2.66 20.22
CA LEU A 95 -30.72 2.26 20.64
C LEU A 95 -29.66 3.15 19.99
N SER A 96 -29.83 3.48 18.70
CA SER A 96 -28.90 4.38 18.02
C SER A 96 -28.92 5.80 18.59
N LEU A 97 -30.08 6.32 19.02
CA LEU A 97 -30.18 7.64 19.65
C LEU A 97 -29.44 7.67 20.99
N VAL A 98 -29.59 6.61 21.80
CA VAL A 98 -28.88 6.45 23.07
C VAL A 98 -27.36 6.44 22.84
N PHE A 99 -26.88 5.59 21.94
CA PHE A 99 -25.46 5.43 21.66
C PHE A 99 -24.85 6.70 21.04
N LYS A 100 -25.52 7.30 20.06
CA LYS A 100 -25.12 8.56 19.41
C LYS A 100 -25.02 9.71 20.40
N GLY A 101 -26.02 9.87 21.28
CA GLY A 101 -26.02 10.88 22.33
C GLY A 101 -24.84 10.71 23.29
N LEU A 102 -24.76 9.55 23.94
CA LEU A 102 -23.72 9.25 24.94
C LEU A 102 -22.31 9.39 24.35
N TYR A 103 -22.07 8.83 23.16
CA TYR A 103 -20.77 8.90 22.49
C TYR A 103 -20.38 10.33 22.14
N THR A 104 -21.31 11.11 21.59
CA THR A 104 -21.04 12.51 21.24
C THR A 104 -20.69 13.35 22.48
N ALA A 105 -21.43 13.18 23.57
CA ALA A 105 -21.16 13.89 24.80
C ALA A 105 -19.82 13.46 25.45
N LEU A 106 -19.47 12.18 25.40
CA LEU A 106 -18.18 11.67 25.89
C LEU A 106 -16.98 12.30 25.17
N ARG A 107 -17.07 12.49 23.85
CA ARG A 107 -16.01 13.14 23.07
C ARG A 107 -15.74 14.60 23.45
N THR A 108 -16.67 15.26 24.14
CA THR A 108 -16.44 16.62 24.66
C THR A 108 -15.59 16.66 25.93
N GLY A 109 -15.26 15.50 26.52
CA GLY A 109 -14.25 15.37 27.58
C GLY A 109 -14.68 15.81 28.98
N LYS A 110 -15.96 16.11 29.22
CA LYS A 110 -16.38 16.83 30.45
C LYS A 110 -17.08 16.02 31.54
N LEU A 111 -17.35 14.71 31.36
CA LEU A 111 -18.24 13.99 32.30
C LEU A 111 -17.87 12.51 32.50
N GLN A 112 -17.09 12.20 33.53
CA GLN A 112 -16.76 10.81 33.94
C GLN A 112 -18.03 9.96 34.19
N LYS A 113 -19.11 10.57 34.69
CA LYS A 113 -20.40 9.91 34.91
C LYS A 113 -21.01 9.35 33.61
N LEU A 114 -20.80 10.01 32.47
CA LEU A 114 -21.28 9.51 31.18
C LEU A 114 -20.53 8.25 30.76
N LYS A 115 -19.23 8.14 31.13
CA LYS A 115 -18.42 6.96 30.79
C LYS A 115 -18.98 5.74 31.51
N LEU A 116 -19.20 5.86 32.82
CA LEU A 116 -19.84 4.79 33.61
C LEU A 116 -21.21 4.39 33.07
N THR A 117 -21.99 5.33 32.52
CA THR A 117 -23.29 5.03 31.91
C THR A 117 -23.11 4.30 30.59
N MET A 118 -22.17 4.72 29.74
CA MET A 118 -21.82 4.03 28.50
C MET A 118 -21.32 2.60 28.77
N ASP A 119 -20.41 2.42 29.73
CA ASP A 119 -19.85 1.11 30.11
C ASP A 119 -20.98 0.15 30.56
N ARG A 120 -21.94 0.65 31.35
CA ARG A 120 -23.15 -0.12 31.72
C ARG A 120 -24.01 -0.47 30.51
N CYS A 121 -24.24 0.48 29.60
CA CYS A 121 -25.01 0.23 28.39
C CYS A 121 -24.35 -0.86 27.53
N ILE A 122 -23.03 -0.79 27.35
CA ILE A 122 -22.24 -1.78 26.62
C ILE A 122 -22.34 -3.15 27.28
N GLY A 123 -22.29 -3.24 28.61
CA GLY A 123 -22.48 -4.48 29.36
C GLY A 123 -23.83 -5.14 29.07
N VAL A 124 -24.94 -4.38 29.13
CA VAL A 124 -26.28 -4.91 28.83
C VAL A 124 -26.40 -5.30 27.34
N VAL A 125 -25.84 -4.51 26.43
CA VAL A 125 -25.82 -4.82 24.99
C VAL A 125 -25.00 -6.07 24.69
N HIS A 126 -23.91 -6.31 25.43
CA HIS A 126 -23.02 -7.45 25.23
C HIS A 126 -23.72 -8.80 25.40
N GLU A 127 -24.62 -8.89 26.37
CA GLU A 127 -25.42 -10.09 26.66
C GLU A 127 -26.38 -10.44 25.52
N ARG A 128 -26.89 -9.44 24.79
CA ARG A 128 -27.88 -9.61 23.70
C ARG A 128 -27.30 -9.39 22.30
N TRP A 129 -25.98 -9.20 22.19
CA TRP A 129 -25.32 -8.75 20.96
C TRP A 129 -25.56 -9.66 19.74
N GLY A 130 -25.68 -10.97 19.96
CA GLY A 130 -25.98 -11.92 18.89
C GLY A 130 -27.33 -11.65 18.21
N GLY A 131 -28.39 -11.37 18.97
CA GLY A 131 -29.70 -11.03 18.43
C GLY A 131 -29.70 -9.65 17.77
N ILE A 132 -29.07 -8.67 18.42
CA ILE A 132 -28.94 -7.29 17.90
C ILE A 132 -28.26 -7.31 16.53
N THR A 133 -27.10 -7.95 16.40
CA THR A 133 -26.35 -7.99 15.12
C THR A 133 -27.10 -8.73 14.01
N GLN A 134 -27.86 -9.78 14.33
CA GLN A 134 -28.71 -10.46 13.35
C GLN A 134 -29.78 -9.52 12.78
N TRP A 135 -30.44 -8.75 13.63
CA TRP A 135 -31.41 -7.72 13.20
C TRP A 135 -30.75 -6.58 12.43
N LEU A 136 -29.58 -6.08 12.87
CA LEU A 136 -28.84 -5.05 12.13
C LEU A 136 -28.51 -5.51 10.70
N ILE A 137 -28.01 -6.74 10.55
CA ILE A 137 -27.73 -7.33 9.23
C ILE A 137 -29.02 -7.51 8.42
N TYR A 138 -30.10 -7.96 9.06
CA TYR A 138 -31.39 -8.13 8.41
C TYR A 138 -31.92 -6.80 7.87
N CYS A 139 -32.03 -5.77 8.72
CA CYS A 139 -32.57 -4.47 8.36
C CYS A 139 -31.73 -3.80 7.26
N ALA A 140 -30.40 -3.87 7.39
CA ALA A 140 -29.49 -3.28 6.41
C ALA A 140 -29.59 -3.92 5.01
N ARG A 141 -30.03 -5.19 4.91
CA ARG A 141 -30.20 -5.90 3.63
C ARG A 141 -31.61 -5.80 3.06
N ASN A 142 -32.62 -5.72 3.92
CA ASN A 142 -34.00 -6.01 3.52
C ASN A 142 -34.93 -4.81 3.49
N VAL A 143 -34.61 -3.72 4.20
CA VAL A 143 -35.42 -2.50 4.19
C VAL A 143 -35.28 -1.84 2.83
N VAL A 144 -36.38 -1.81 2.08
CA VAL A 144 -36.47 -1.19 0.76
C VAL A 144 -36.78 0.30 0.93
N PRO A 145 -36.13 1.21 0.19
CA PRO A 145 -36.50 2.61 0.24
C PRO A 145 -37.95 2.82 -0.21
N GLY A 146 -38.75 3.47 0.63
CA GLY A 146 -40.05 4.06 0.27
C GLY A 146 -41.31 3.37 0.81
N ASP A 147 -41.24 2.17 1.41
CA ASP A 147 -42.45 1.38 1.70
C ASP A 147 -42.96 1.49 3.16
N THR A 148 -42.09 1.77 4.15
CA THR A 148 -42.42 1.61 5.58
C THR A 148 -42.31 2.88 6.42
N GLY A 149 -42.16 4.07 5.81
CA GLY A 149 -41.90 5.32 6.55
C GLY A 149 -40.52 5.40 7.24
N TYR A 150 -39.80 4.28 7.31
CA TYR A 150 -38.37 4.20 7.60
C TYR A 150 -37.59 4.40 6.30
N ASN A 151 -36.88 5.53 6.19
CA ASN A 151 -35.91 5.70 5.13
C ASN A 151 -34.72 4.76 5.39
N TRP A 152 -34.34 3.97 4.39
CA TRP A 152 -33.16 3.11 4.39
C TRP A 152 -31.90 3.84 4.89
N ASP A 153 -31.73 5.13 4.56
CA ASP A 153 -30.62 5.95 5.07
C ASP A 153 -30.57 5.96 6.61
N ARG A 154 -31.74 6.03 7.28
CA ARG A 154 -31.83 6.03 8.74
C ARG A 154 -31.42 4.69 9.34
N VAL A 155 -31.74 3.58 8.67
CA VAL A 155 -31.31 2.25 9.11
C VAL A 155 -29.79 2.16 9.07
N ILE A 156 -29.18 2.64 7.98
CA ILE A 156 -27.72 2.70 7.87
C ILE A 156 -27.12 3.63 8.93
N ASP A 157 -27.70 4.82 9.17
CA ASP A 157 -27.29 5.72 10.27
C ASP A 157 -27.28 4.97 11.59
N SER A 158 -28.41 4.34 11.93
CA SER A 158 -28.57 3.65 13.20
C SER A 158 -27.57 2.51 13.37
N CYS A 159 -27.33 1.71 12.33
CA CYS A 159 -26.29 0.69 12.33
C CYS A 159 -24.90 1.28 12.62
N THR A 160 -24.55 2.40 11.95
CA THR A 160 -23.22 3.01 12.13
C THR A 160 -23.05 3.65 13.51
N TRP A 161 -24.08 4.29 14.08
CA TRP A 161 -24.02 4.89 15.41
C TRP A 161 -24.02 3.89 16.56
N ILE A 162 -24.60 2.70 16.36
CA ILE A 162 -24.48 1.61 17.34
C ILE A 162 -23.05 1.04 17.31
N LEU A 163 -22.49 0.84 16.11
CA LEU A 163 -21.15 0.26 15.96
C LEU A 163 -20.02 1.22 16.37
N GLU A 164 -20.13 2.51 16.08
CA GLU A 164 -19.05 3.46 16.30
C GLU A 164 -18.48 3.47 17.73
N PRO A 165 -19.27 3.63 18.81
CA PRO A 165 -18.70 3.60 20.17
C PRO A 165 -18.11 2.24 20.52
N ILE A 166 -18.70 1.13 20.05
CA ILE A 166 -18.16 -0.21 20.27
C ILE A 166 -16.78 -0.35 19.61
N LEU A 167 -16.64 0.14 18.38
CA LEU A 167 -15.37 0.10 17.65
C LEU A 167 -14.34 1.09 18.20
N PHE A 168 -14.79 2.28 18.62
CA PHE A 168 -13.92 3.33 19.11
C PHE A 168 -13.23 2.95 20.43
N TYR A 169 -13.92 2.22 21.32
CA TYR A 169 -13.37 1.78 22.61
C TYR A 169 -12.74 0.39 22.59
N ALA A 170 -12.72 -0.31 21.43
CA ALA A 170 -12.30 -1.71 21.32
C ALA A 170 -10.86 -2.00 21.76
N ASP A 171 -9.99 -0.99 21.75
CA ASP A 171 -8.60 -1.12 22.18
C ASP A 171 -8.40 -0.83 23.68
N ASP A 172 -9.33 -0.11 24.30
CA ASP A 172 -9.23 0.36 25.69
C ASP A 172 -10.11 -0.44 26.67
N ASP A 173 -11.14 -1.13 26.17
CA ASP A 173 -12.13 -1.84 26.98
C ASP A 173 -12.29 -3.31 26.56
N PRO A 174 -12.11 -4.29 27.47
CA PRO A 174 -12.21 -5.72 27.16
C PRO A 174 -13.59 -6.17 26.64
N VAL A 175 -14.68 -5.52 27.07
CA VAL A 175 -16.04 -5.91 26.67
C VAL A 175 -16.28 -5.53 25.21
N THR A 176 -15.94 -4.29 24.83
CA THR A 176 -15.98 -3.84 23.44
C THR A 176 -15.00 -4.61 22.55
N HIS A 177 -13.80 -4.94 23.06
CA HIS A 177 -12.87 -5.83 22.36
C HIS A 177 -13.52 -7.16 21.98
N ASP A 178 -14.18 -7.82 22.92
CA ASP A 178 -14.93 -9.07 22.67
C ASP A 178 -16.07 -8.85 21.66
N LEU A 179 -16.83 -7.76 21.77
CA LEU A 179 -17.89 -7.45 20.80
C LEU A 179 -17.37 -7.30 19.38
N VAL A 180 -16.24 -6.61 19.18
CA VAL A 180 -15.66 -6.42 17.84
C VAL A 180 -15.09 -7.72 17.28
N ALA A 181 -14.48 -8.56 18.13
CA ALA A 181 -13.91 -9.85 17.74
C ALA A 181 -14.98 -10.88 17.32
N ARG A 182 -16.25 -10.71 17.72
CA ARG A 182 -17.33 -11.65 17.41
C ARG A 182 -17.66 -11.70 15.91
N PRO A 183 -17.77 -12.90 15.30
CA PRO A 183 -18.09 -13.07 13.88
C PRO A 183 -19.32 -12.29 13.37
N PRO A 184 -20.45 -12.19 14.10
CA PRO A 184 -21.61 -11.39 13.65
C PRO A 184 -21.31 -9.90 13.47
N THR A 185 -20.44 -9.31 14.30
CA THR A 185 -20.01 -7.91 14.16
C THR A 185 -19.23 -7.71 12.87
N ILE A 186 -18.30 -8.62 12.60
CA ILE A 186 -17.47 -8.58 11.39
C ILE A 186 -18.35 -8.79 10.14
N ASP A 187 -19.30 -9.73 10.20
CA ASP A 187 -20.27 -9.95 9.13
C ASP A 187 -21.19 -8.74 8.90
N LEU A 188 -21.50 -7.97 9.94
CA LEU A 188 -22.22 -6.70 9.82
C LEU A 188 -21.35 -5.63 9.13
N VAL A 189 -20.06 -5.49 9.48
CA VAL A 189 -19.14 -4.57 8.78
C VAL A 189 -19.04 -4.94 7.29
N PHE A 190 -18.86 -6.23 6.97
CA PHE A 190 -18.87 -6.70 5.58
C PHE A 190 -20.22 -6.52 4.90
N CYS A 191 -21.33 -6.59 5.65
CA CYS A 191 -22.65 -6.28 5.14
C CYS A 191 -22.73 -4.82 4.72
N LEU A 192 -22.41 -3.89 5.64
CA LEU A 192 -22.41 -2.45 5.39
C LEU A 192 -21.53 -2.06 4.19
N LEU A 193 -20.33 -2.61 4.08
CA LEU A 193 -19.46 -2.36 2.93
C LEU A 193 -20.11 -2.75 1.58
N ARG A 194 -20.92 -3.81 1.54
CA ARG A 194 -21.54 -4.32 0.31
C ARG A 194 -22.84 -3.63 -0.07
N ILE A 195 -23.38 -2.78 0.78
CA ILE A 195 -24.67 -2.14 0.51
C ILE A 195 -24.50 -1.12 -0.61
N THR A 196 -25.35 -1.22 -1.63
CA THR A 196 -25.51 -0.24 -2.70
C THR A 196 -26.84 0.48 -2.53
N ASP A 197 -26.87 1.76 -2.87
CA ASP A 197 -28.10 2.52 -3.01
C ASP A 197 -28.91 1.93 -4.18
N PRO A 198 -30.15 1.45 -3.95
CA PRO A 198 -30.95 0.81 -4.99
C PRO A 198 -31.42 1.78 -6.08
N GLY A 199 -31.43 3.09 -5.83
CA GLY A 199 -31.80 4.10 -6.83
C GLY A 199 -30.66 4.44 -7.79
N THR A 200 -29.41 4.38 -7.33
CA THR A 200 -28.23 4.80 -8.11
C THR A 200 -27.28 3.66 -8.47
N GLU A 201 -27.47 2.48 -7.89
CA GLU A 201 -26.54 1.33 -7.92
C GLU A 201 -25.12 1.64 -7.39
N ARG A 202 -24.91 2.84 -6.86
CA ARG A 202 -23.64 3.27 -6.26
C ARG A 202 -23.51 2.71 -4.85
N PRO A 203 -22.28 2.62 -4.30
CA PRO A 203 -22.13 2.29 -2.89
C PRO A 203 -22.97 3.22 -2.00
N ALA A 204 -23.63 2.65 -0.99
CA ALA A 204 -24.39 3.43 -0.03
C ALA A 204 -23.50 4.48 0.64
N THR A 205 -23.80 5.76 0.48
CA THR A 205 -23.10 6.85 1.19
C THR A 205 -24.02 7.43 2.24
N HIS A 206 -23.52 7.62 3.46
CA HIS A 206 -24.28 8.32 4.49
C HIS A 206 -23.47 9.42 5.17
N LYS A 207 -23.99 10.64 5.06
CA LYS A 207 -23.40 11.90 5.56
C LYS A 207 -23.83 12.16 7.01
N SER A 208 -23.39 11.32 7.95
CA SER A 208 -23.70 11.52 9.38
C SER A 208 -22.72 12.47 10.08
N TYR A 209 -21.55 12.71 9.49
CA TYR A 209 -20.46 13.45 10.13
C TYR A 209 -20.08 14.69 9.33
N PRO A 210 -19.66 15.78 10.00
CA PRO A 210 -19.22 16.99 9.32
C PRO A 210 -17.93 16.78 8.51
N ASN A 211 -17.13 15.75 8.81
CA ASN A 211 -15.80 15.54 8.22
C ASN A 211 -15.69 14.27 7.36
N SER A 212 -16.80 13.60 7.02
CA SER A 212 -16.81 12.37 6.22
C SER A 212 -18.03 12.35 5.30
N LEU A 213 -17.88 11.85 4.08
CA LEU A 213 -18.99 11.63 3.14
C LEU A 213 -19.68 10.29 3.43
N CYS A 214 -18.99 9.34 4.05
CA CYS A 214 -19.44 7.96 4.23
C CYS A 214 -19.11 7.41 5.63
N SER A 215 -20.13 7.38 6.51
CA SER A 215 -20.02 6.74 7.83
C SER A 215 -19.57 5.26 7.79
N ILE A 216 -19.94 4.54 6.73
CA ILE A 216 -19.54 3.13 6.52
C ILE A 216 -18.01 3.02 6.35
N ALA A 217 -17.38 3.96 5.64
CA ALA A 217 -15.92 3.97 5.49
C ALA A 217 -15.24 4.11 6.85
N LYS A 218 -15.72 5.02 7.69
CA LYS A 218 -15.22 5.22 9.04
C LYS A 218 -15.38 3.99 9.93
N VAL A 219 -16.56 3.37 9.93
CA VAL A 219 -16.84 2.11 10.65
C VAL A 219 -15.86 1.02 10.21
N PHE A 220 -15.64 0.87 8.90
CA PHE A 220 -14.64 -0.06 8.39
C PHE A 220 -13.23 0.26 8.89
N ALA A 221 -12.80 1.52 8.80
CA ALA A 221 -11.48 1.95 9.26
C ALA A 221 -11.25 1.63 10.74
N MET A 222 -12.17 2.05 11.62
CA MET A 222 -12.08 1.79 13.06
C MET A 222 -12.02 0.29 13.35
N SER A 223 -12.74 -0.52 12.58
CA SER A 223 -12.76 -1.96 12.76
C SER A 223 -11.45 -2.66 12.37
N VAL A 224 -10.78 -2.18 11.33
CA VAL A 224 -9.57 -2.83 10.79
C VAL A 224 -8.28 -2.26 11.37
N MET A 225 -8.27 -0.96 11.73
CA MET A 225 -7.08 -0.27 12.23
C MET A 225 -6.87 -0.44 13.74
N SER A 226 -7.86 -0.96 14.46
CA SER A 226 -7.76 -1.32 15.87
C SER A 226 -6.85 -2.54 16.10
N THR A 227 -6.52 -2.81 17.36
CA THR A 227 -5.87 -4.07 17.75
C THR A 227 -6.69 -5.30 17.40
N THR A 228 -8.03 -5.16 17.32
CA THR A 228 -8.97 -6.21 16.91
C THR A 228 -9.04 -6.44 15.40
N GLY A 229 -8.40 -5.61 14.57
CA GLY A 229 -8.42 -5.74 13.11
C GLY A 229 -7.92 -7.09 12.57
N HIS A 230 -7.07 -7.80 13.33
CA HIS A 230 -6.64 -9.14 12.96
C HIS A 230 -7.78 -10.18 12.99
N TYR A 231 -8.80 -10.01 13.82
CA TYR A 231 -9.99 -10.88 13.80
C TYR A 231 -10.80 -10.69 12.52
N ILE A 232 -10.93 -9.46 12.04
CA ILE A 232 -11.62 -9.16 10.77
C ILE A 232 -10.92 -9.85 9.61
N GLN A 233 -9.60 -9.78 9.59
CA GLN A 233 -8.80 -10.43 8.57
C GLN A 233 -8.88 -11.96 8.64
N SER A 234 -8.76 -12.56 9.82
CA SER A 234 -8.91 -14.01 10.02
C SER A 234 -10.28 -14.49 9.58
N HIS A 235 -11.34 -13.82 10.02
CA HIS A 235 -12.71 -14.14 9.63
C HIS A 235 -12.95 -13.96 8.13
N LEU A 236 -12.37 -12.94 7.50
CA LEU A 236 -12.42 -12.79 6.04
C LEU A 236 -11.76 -13.99 5.34
N ASN A 237 -10.59 -14.44 5.82
CA ASN A 237 -9.85 -15.58 5.27
C ASN A 237 -10.62 -16.91 5.39
N GLU A 238 -11.47 -17.07 6.41
CA GLU A 238 -12.37 -18.21 6.57
C GLU A 238 -13.55 -18.21 5.58
N LYS A 239 -13.88 -17.05 4.98
CA LYS A 239 -14.95 -16.96 3.99
C LYS A 239 -14.53 -17.54 2.64
N SER A 240 -15.55 -17.96 1.88
CA SER A 240 -15.36 -18.44 0.51
C SER A 240 -14.59 -17.43 -0.37
N PRO A 241 -13.79 -17.87 -1.35
CA PRO A 241 -13.09 -16.98 -2.28
C PRO A 241 -14.02 -16.01 -3.02
N HIS A 242 -15.30 -16.37 -3.22
CA HIS A 242 -16.31 -15.47 -3.80
C HIS A 242 -16.66 -14.33 -2.85
N THR A 243 -17.00 -14.64 -1.60
CA THR A 243 -17.32 -13.65 -0.57
C THR A 243 -16.14 -12.68 -0.34
N ARG A 244 -14.91 -13.21 -0.29
CA ARG A 244 -13.70 -12.38 -0.17
C ARG A 244 -13.54 -11.42 -1.34
N ARG A 245 -13.70 -11.90 -2.57
CA ARG A 245 -13.67 -11.06 -3.78
C ARG A 245 -14.75 -9.99 -3.75
N ASP A 246 -15.95 -10.32 -3.29
CA ASP A 246 -17.05 -9.36 -3.25
C ASP A 246 -16.84 -8.26 -2.20
N VAL A 247 -16.29 -8.60 -1.02
CA VAL A 247 -15.91 -7.60 -0.01
C VAL A 247 -14.84 -6.66 -0.57
N VAL A 248 -13.76 -7.20 -1.15
CA VAL A 248 -12.69 -6.38 -1.75
C VAL A 248 -13.22 -5.53 -2.90
N ARG A 249 -14.05 -6.08 -3.80
CA ARG A 249 -14.69 -5.31 -4.87
C ARG A 249 -15.56 -4.18 -4.33
N SER A 250 -16.24 -4.39 -3.21
CA SER A 250 -17.07 -3.36 -2.58
C SER A 250 -16.24 -2.23 -1.99
N ILE A 251 -15.08 -2.53 -1.41
CA ILE A 251 -14.10 -1.52 -0.96
C ILE A 251 -13.58 -0.73 -2.16
N VAL A 252 -13.19 -1.41 -3.24
CA VAL A 252 -12.72 -0.77 -4.47
C VAL A 252 -13.78 0.17 -5.06
N ARG A 253 -15.04 -0.28 -5.16
CA ARG A 253 -16.16 0.56 -5.63
C ARG A 253 -16.37 1.80 -4.75
N ARG A 254 -16.19 1.68 -3.44
CA ARG A 254 -16.26 2.83 -2.52
C ARG A 254 -15.13 3.82 -2.72
N ILE A 255 -13.90 3.34 -2.94
CA ILE A 255 -12.76 4.20 -3.28
C ILE A 255 -13.06 4.97 -4.58
N GLN A 256 -13.59 4.29 -5.60
CA GLN A 256 -13.99 4.91 -6.86
C GLN A 256 -15.09 5.97 -6.67
N ASP A 257 -16.12 5.68 -5.87
CA ASP A 257 -17.24 6.59 -5.61
C ASP A 257 -16.83 7.83 -4.82
N VAL A 258 -16.03 7.65 -3.75
CA VAL A 258 -15.44 8.76 -2.98
C VAL A 258 -14.54 9.61 -3.89
N SER A 259 -13.73 8.99 -4.73
CA SER A 259 -12.86 9.71 -5.67
C SER A 259 -13.66 10.51 -6.71
N ALA A 260 -14.79 9.99 -7.18
CA ALA A 260 -15.66 10.64 -8.16
C ALA A 260 -16.56 11.73 -7.57
N THR A 261 -16.57 11.90 -6.24
CA THR A 261 -17.40 12.93 -5.60
C THR A 261 -16.92 14.34 -6.00
N PRO A 262 -17.82 15.25 -6.43
CA PRO A 262 -17.45 16.62 -6.79
C PRO A 262 -16.82 17.40 -5.62
N ARG A 263 -15.79 18.21 -5.92
CA ARG A 263 -14.96 18.91 -4.91
C ARG A 263 -15.06 20.42 -5.06
N HIS A 264 -16.26 20.93 -4.85
CA HIS A 264 -16.55 22.35 -5.04
C HIS A 264 -15.92 23.20 -3.93
N THR A 265 -15.91 22.70 -2.70
CA THR A 265 -15.42 23.42 -1.52
C THR A 265 -14.16 22.77 -0.90
N PRO A 266 -13.35 23.52 -0.13
CA PRO A 266 -12.27 22.94 0.68
C PRO A 266 -12.76 21.87 1.67
N ASP A 267 -13.97 22.04 2.22
CA ASP A 267 -14.58 21.05 3.12
C ASP A 267 -14.86 19.73 2.39
N ASP A 268 -15.31 19.77 1.14
CA ASP A 268 -15.52 18.56 0.33
C ASP A 268 -14.20 17.80 0.14
N MET A 269 -13.10 18.52 -0.12
CA MET A 269 -11.76 17.92 -0.23
C MET A 269 -11.31 17.24 1.07
N SER A 270 -11.52 17.91 2.20
CA SER A 270 -11.21 17.35 3.53
C SER A 270 -11.99 16.06 3.79
N ARG A 271 -13.30 16.04 3.47
CA ARG A 271 -14.16 14.86 3.62
C ARG A 271 -13.75 13.71 2.69
N VAL A 272 -13.47 14.00 1.41
CA VAL A 272 -12.94 13.00 0.47
C VAL A 272 -11.64 12.40 1.00
N SER A 273 -10.73 13.25 1.49
CA SER A 273 -9.42 12.80 2.00
C SER A 273 -9.57 11.92 3.24
N CYS A 274 -10.47 12.28 4.16
CA CYS A 274 -10.80 11.49 5.34
C CYS A 274 -11.35 10.11 4.95
N ASP A 275 -12.27 10.05 3.98
CA ASP A 275 -12.85 8.77 3.56
C ASP A 275 -11.86 7.89 2.79
N LEU A 276 -10.97 8.48 1.99
CA LEU A 276 -9.87 7.72 1.37
C LEU A 276 -8.92 7.15 2.43
N LEU A 277 -8.61 7.89 3.50
CA LEU A 277 -7.83 7.37 4.63
C LEU A 277 -8.59 6.25 5.37
N ASN A 278 -9.90 6.36 5.48
CA ASN A 278 -10.70 5.32 6.11
C ASN A 278 -10.75 4.03 5.27
N LEU A 279 -10.70 4.13 3.94
CA LEU A 279 -10.80 2.98 3.04
C LEU A 279 -9.45 2.34 2.70
N ILE A 280 -8.44 3.13 2.33
CA ILE A 280 -7.20 2.62 1.71
C ILE A 280 -6.32 1.86 2.72
N PRO A 281 -5.88 2.44 3.85
CA PRO A 281 -5.21 1.73 4.93
C PRO A 281 -5.93 0.47 5.38
N GLY A 282 -7.23 0.55 5.66
CA GLY A 282 -8.04 -0.60 6.05
C GLY A 282 -8.01 -1.71 5.00
N ALA A 283 -8.14 -1.35 3.71
CA ALA A 283 -7.97 -2.30 2.61
C ALA A 283 -6.59 -2.93 2.65
N CYS A 284 -5.52 -2.14 2.72
CA CYS A 284 -4.15 -2.66 2.71
C CYS A 284 -3.90 -3.64 3.87
N ILE A 285 -4.33 -3.31 5.08
CA ILE A 285 -4.19 -4.16 6.27
C ILE A 285 -4.86 -5.53 6.07
N ILE A 286 -6.10 -5.58 5.57
CA ILE A 286 -6.78 -6.86 5.33
C ILE A 286 -6.11 -7.67 4.21
N LEU A 287 -5.41 -7.03 3.25
CA LEU A 287 -4.75 -7.72 2.15
C LEU A 287 -3.30 -8.19 2.44
N THR A 288 -2.60 -7.66 3.45
CA THR A 288 -1.18 -8.01 3.70
C THR A 288 -0.96 -9.39 4.34
N ARG A 289 -1.78 -9.84 5.31
CA ARG A 289 -1.56 -11.11 6.05
C ARG A 289 -2.23 -12.34 5.43
N ARG A 290 -2.15 -12.48 4.12
CA ARG A 290 -2.79 -13.58 3.37
C ARG A 290 -2.00 -14.87 3.39
N GLY A 291 -2.69 -16.01 3.33
CA GLY A 291 -2.10 -17.30 3.01
C GLY A 291 -1.47 -17.35 1.60
N PRO A 292 -0.52 -18.25 1.35
CA PRO A 292 0.13 -18.39 0.05
C PRO A 292 -0.88 -18.78 -1.04
N GLY A 293 -0.91 -18.03 -2.16
CA GLY A 293 -1.65 -18.41 -3.37
C GLY A 293 -2.86 -17.55 -3.76
N GLU A 294 -3.30 -16.61 -2.91
CA GLU A 294 -4.55 -15.88 -3.13
C GLU A 294 -4.35 -14.36 -3.24
N ALA A 295 -3.98 -13.91 -4.43
CA ALA A 295 -3.70 -12.49 -4.73
C ALA A 295 -4.93 -11.68 -5.18
N TYR A 296 -6.15 -12.11 -4.85
CA TYR A 296 -7.38 -11.48 -5.34
C TYR A 296 -7.50 -10.00 -4.93
N GLY A 297 -7.74 -9.12 -5.90
CA GLY A 297 -8.06 -7.70 -5.67
C GLY A 297 -6.94 -6.82 -5.11
N VAL A 298 -5.72 -7.35 -4.87
CA VAL A 298 -4.56 -6.53 -4.45
C VAL A 298 -4.24 -5.50 -5.52
N SER A 299 -4.15 -5.94 -6.77
CA SER A 299 -3.92 -5.04 -7.91
C SER A 299 -5.02 -4.00 -8.10
N ASP A 300 -6.27 -4.34 -7.79
CA ASP A 300 -7.40 -3.41 -7.92
C ASP A 300 -7.37 -2.34 -6.82
N VAL A 301 -7.10 -2.73 -5.57
CA VAL A 301 -6.93 -1.79 -4.45
C VAL A 301 -5.72 -0.89 -4.66
N LEU A 302 -4.59 -1.44 -5.13
CA LEU A 302 -3.40 -0.64 -5.42
C LEU A 302 -3.65 0.38 -6.52
N PHE A 303 -4.29 -0.05 -7.61
CA PHE A 303 -4.59 0.84 -8.73
C PHE A 303 -5.62 1.91 -8.35
N GLU A 304 -6.77 1.52 -7.82
CA GLU A 304 -7.85 2.48 -7.51
C GLU A 304 -7.51 3.36 -6.31
N GLY A 305 -6.79 2.84 -5.32
CA GLY A 305 -6.29 3.62 -4.19
C GLY A 305 -5.29 4.68 -4.63
N ALA A 306 -4.26 4.32 -5.41
CA ALA A 306 -3.28 5.29 -5.90
C ALA A 306 -3.91 6.31 -6.85
N ARG A 307 -4.81 5.88 -7.74
CA ARG A 307 -5.54 6.78 -8.64
C ARG A 307 -6.39 7.78 -7.86
N ALA A 308 -7.12 7.31 -6.85
CA ALA A 308 -7.94 8.17 -6.01
C ALA A 308 -7.11 9.21 -5.25
N LEU A 309 -5.97 8.80 -4.67
CA LEU A 309 -5.03 9.72 -4.01
C LEU A 309 -4.40 10.70 -5.00
N SER A 310 -4.08 10.27 -6.21
CA SER A 310 -3.50 11.13 -7.25
C SER A 310 -4.48 12.23 -7.65
N CYS A 311 -5.73 11.85 -7.95
CA CYS A 311 -6.79 12.82 -8.23
C CYS A 311 -7.05 13.74 -7.03
N ALA A 312 -7.00 13.24 -5.79
CA ALA A 312 -7.18 14.10 -4.62
C ALA A 312 -6.04 15.12 -4.50
N MET A 313 -4.79 14.69 -4.70
CA MET A 313 -3.61 15.56 -4.62
C MET A 313 -3.58 16.66 -5.67
N GLU A 314 -4.00 16.36 -6.89
CA GLU A 314 -4.10 17.35 -7.96
C GLU A 314 -5.04 18.49 -7.57
N ASP A 315 -6.18 18.18 -6.97
CA ASP A 315 -7.14 19.20 -6.56
C ASP A 315 -6.65 20.05 -5.38
N VAL A 316 -5.79 19.49 -4.52
CA VAL A 316 -5.18 20.25 -3.41
C VAL A 316 -4.15 21.26 -3.93
N SER A 317 -3.32 20.89 -4.91
CA SER A 317 -2.22 21.75 -5.33
C SER A 317 -2.68 23.04 -6.02
N PHE A 318 -3.89 23.06 -6.60
CA PHE A 318 -4.44 24.25 -7.25
C PHE A 318 -4.96 25.33 -6.30
N LYS A 319 -5.36 25.01 -5.06
CA LYS A 319 -6.21 25.91 -4.25
C LYS A 319 -5.53 26.71 -3.13
N ASN A 320 -4.22 26.53 -2.89
CA ASN A 320 -3.29 27.38 -2.10
C ASN A 320 -3.74 27.95 -0.73
N SER A 321 -4.90 27.58 -0.19
CA SER A 321 -5.49 28.19 1.00
C SER A 321 -6.30 27.15 1.76
N ALA A 322 -5.91 26.95 3.03
CA ALA A 322 -6.34 25.87 3.93
C ALA A 322 -5.96 24.47 3.43
N LEU A 323 -4.71 24.06 3.72
CA LEU A 323 -4.20 22.73 3.44
C LEU A 323 -5.15 21.67 4.05
N PRO A 324 -5.76 20.78 3.26
CA PRO A 324 -6.22 19.49 3.77
C PRO A 324 -5.04 18.80 4.47
N ASP A 325 -5.30 17.94 5.46
CA ASP A 325 -4.25 17.18 6.14
C ASP A 325 -3.47 16.33 5.13
N TYR A 326 -2.38 16.84 4.55
CA TYR A 326 -1.43 16.04 3.75
C TYR A 326 -0.98 14.81 4.53
N LEU A 327 -0.88 14.95 5.86
CA LEU A 327 -0.65 13.88 6.82
C LEU A 327 -1.62 12.69 6.65
N THR A 328 -2.90 12.97 6.36
CA THR A 328 -3.94 11.97 6.11
C THR A 328 -3.67 11.22 4.81
N LEU A 329 -3.26 11.91 3.75
CA LEU A 329 -3.02 11.29 2.46
C LEU A 329 -1.68 10.52 2.44
N ASP A 330 -0.67 10.99 3.16
CA ASP A 330 0.63 10.31 3.31
C ASP A 330 0.48 8.93 3.93
N ALA A 331 -0.39 8.78 4.93
CA ALA A 331 -0.72 7.48 5.51
C ALA A 331 -1.30 6.51 4.47
N GLY A 332 -2.16 7.01 3.56
CA GLY A 332 -2.66 6.22 2.44
C GLY A 332 -1.56 5.76 1.48
N ILE A 333 -0.65 6.67 1.11
CA ILE A 333 0.49 6.36 0.22
C ILE A 333 1.41 5.33 0.87
N ASN A 334 1.76 5.52 2.15
CA ASN A 334 2.59 4.60 2.92
C ASN A 334 2.02 3.17 2.91
N GLN A 335 0.71 3.02 3.10
CA GLN A 335 0.06 1.71 3.12
C GLN A 335 0.01 1.05 1.74
N LEU A 336 -0.23 1.83 0.67
CA LEU A 336 -0.19 1.32 -0.69
C LEU A 336 1.21 0.86 -1.10
N VAL A 337 2.25 1.65 -0.78
CA VAL A 337 3.64 1.27 -1.07
C VAL A 337 4.03 0.03 -0.27
N SER A 338 3.69 -0.02 1.02
CA SER A 338 3.93 -1.19 1.87
C SER A 338 3.23 -2.44 1.33
N LEU A 339 1.98 -2.32 0.87
CA LEU A 339 1.27 -3.43 0.23
C LEU A 339 1.93 -3.84 -1.09
N ALA A 340 2.37 -2.89 -1.92
CA ALA A 340 2.99 -3.19 -3.22
C ALA A 340 4.38 -3.84 -3.08
N THR A 341 5.15 -3.47 -2.07
CA THR A 341 6.47 -4.06 -1.77
C THR A 341 6.39 -5.33 -0.95
N TRP A 342 5.20 -5.68 -0.44
CA TRP A 342 5.02 -6.86 0.40
C TRP A 342 5.40 -8.16 -0.34
N PRO A 343 6.12 -9.09 0.33
CA PRO A 343 6.52 -10.40 -0.19
C PRO A 343 5.57 -11.20 -1.06
N ARG A 344 4.28 -11.17 -0.73
CA ARG A 344 3.25 -12.04 -1.29
C ARG A 344 2.42 -11.32 -2.34
N THR A 345 2.81 -10.10 -2.66
CA THR A 345 2.09 -9.25 -3.60
C THR A 345 2.32 -9.77 -5.03
N PRO A 346 1.27 -9.85 -5.86
CA PRO A 346 1.39 -10.38 -7.21
C PRO A 346 2.41 -9.58 -8.05
N PRO A 347 3.13 -10.20 -9.00
CA PRO A 347 4.24 -9.56 -9.72
C PRO A 347 3.88 -8.25 -10.44
N ARG A 348 2.64 -8.09 -10.90
CA ARG A 348 2.15 -6.88 -11.58
C ARG A 348 1.59 -5.81 -10.65
N ALA A 349 1.55 -6.04 -9.35
CA ALA A 349 1.02 -5.07 -8.40
C ALA A 349 1.79 -3.75 -8.39
N MET A 350 3.12 -3.83 -8.46
CA MET A 350 3.97 -2.65 -8.52
C MET A 350 3.67 -1.85 -9.81
N GLU A 351 3.63 -2.53 -10.96
CA GLU A 351 3.23 -1.93 -12.25
C GLU A 351 1.88 -1.20 -12.13
N ARG A 352 0.86 -1.83 -11.54
CA ARG A 352 -0.46 -1.22 -11.32
C ARG A 352 -0.43 0.01 -10.40
N LEU A 353 0.38 -0.02 -9.35
CA LEU A 353 0.56 1.14 -8.46
C LEU A 353 1.17 2.33 -9.22
N PHE A 354 2.17 2.08 -10.07
CA PHE A 354 2.80 3.10 -10.90
C PHE A 354 1.89 3.63 -12.02
N GLU A 355 1.17 2.74 -12.72
CA GLU A 355 0.17 3.11 -13.74
C GLU A 355 -0.92 4.02 -13.19
N ALA A 356 -1.25 3.88 -11.91
CA ALA A 356 -2.27 4.67 -11.23
C ALA A 356 -1.79 6.06 -10.77
N GLY A 357 -0.52 6.42 -11.03
CA GLY A 357 -0.02 7.77 -10.74
C GLY A 357 0.45 7.99 -9.31
N ILE A 358 1.02 6.96 -8.65
CA ILE A 358 1.58 7.10 -7.29
C ILE A 358 2.77 8.07 -7.21
N ILE A 359 3.56 8.18 -8.28
CA ILE A 359 4.76 9.04 -8.29
C ILE A 359 4.40 10.52 -8.21
N PRO A 360 3.47 11.04 -9.04
CA PRO A 360 2.92 12.38 -8.82
C PRO A 360 2.41 12.61 -7.39
N CYS A 361 1.73 11.63 -6.77
CA CYS A 361 1.28 11.75 -5.37
C CYS A 361 2.43 12.01 -4.41
N ILE A 362 3.46 11.15 -4.46
CA ILE A 362 4.64 11.24 -3.58
C ILE A 362 5.34 12.58 -3.78
N ILE A 363 5.59 12.97 -5.03
CA ILE A 363 6.31 14.20 -5.35
C ILE A 363 5.56 15.43 -4.83
N ARG A 364 4.23 15.47 -4.97
CA ARG A 364 3.39 16.57 -4.46
C ARG A 364 3.27 16.59 -2.93
N SER A 365 3.29 15.42 -2.29
CA SER A 365 3.28 15.30 -0.82
C SER A 365 4.57 15.77 -0.16
N LEU A 366 5.73 15.52 -0.79
CA LEU A 366 7.06 15.74 -0.21
C LEU A 366 7.22 17.09 0.53
N PRO A 367 6.90 18.26 -0.06
CA PRO A 367 7.09 19.56 0.59
C PRO A 367 6.26 19.80 1.86
N HIS A 368 5.26 18.95 2.11
CA HIS A 368 4.32 19.07 3.23
C HIS A 368 4.64 18.13 4.38
N THR A 369 5.68 17.31 4.24
CA THR A 369 6.09 16.36 5.27
C THR A 369 6.59 17.09 6.52
N ASN A 370 5.97 16.82 7.68
CA ASN A 370 6.37 17.44 8.95
C ASN A 370 7.38 16.56 9.71
N ARG A 371 8.68 16.79 9.50
CA ARG A 371 9.74 16.07 10.22
C ARG A 371 9.79 16.31 11.73
N SER A 372 9.15 17.36 12.23
CA SER A 372 9.16 17.65 13.66
C SER A 372 8.25 16.71 14.46
N ASP A 373 7.32 16.00 13.83
CA ASP A 373 6.47 15.03 14.49
C ASP A 373 7.04 13.61 14.35
N PRO A 374 7.61 13.02 15.41
CA PRO A 374 8.19 11.67 15.35
C PRO A 374 7.13 10.57 15.10
N ARG A 375 5.84 10.89 15.24
CA ARG A 375 4.75 9.93 14.98
C ARG A 375 4.47 9.79 13.49
N HIS A 376 4.93 10.73 12.67
CA HIS A 376 4.75 10.70 11.24
C HIS A 376 5.98 10.08 10.56
N ARG A 377 5.84 8.81 10.15
CA ARG A 377 6.70 8.24 9.11
C ARG A 377 6.38 9.00 7.83
N GLY A 378 7.17 10.03 7.56
CA GLY A 378 6.96 10.91 6.43
C GLY A 378 6.99 10.17 5.10
N ILE A 379 6.63 10.88 4.03
CA ILE A 379 6.58 10.31 2.67
C ILE A 379 7.97 9.98 2.10
N GLU A 380 9.06 10.28 2.82
CA GLU A 380 10.42 9.99 2.37
C GLU A 380 10.70 8.49 2.29
N GLU A 381 10.30 7.71 3.29
CA GLU A 381 10.50 6.26 3.32
C GLU A 381 9.86 5.56 2.11
N PRO A 382 8.54 5.74 1.81
CA PRO A 382 7.94 5.12 0.64
C PRO A 382 8.54 5.66 -0.66
N ALA A 383 8.95 6.93 -0.71
CA ALA A 383 9.63 7.49 -1.89
C ALA A 383 10.94 6.76 -2.18
N TYR A 384 11.74 6.46 -1.16
CA TYR A 384 12.97 5.67 -1.31
C TYR A 384 12.69 4.21 -1.66
N HIS A 385 11.64 3.60 -1.11
CA HIS A 385 11.27 2.22 -1.44
C HIS A 385 10.88 2.01 -2.91
N LEU A 386 10.31 3.02 -3.56
CA LEU A 386 9.89 2.92 -4.97
C LEU A 386 11.02 3.20 -5.97
N LEU A 387 12.02 4.00 -5.59
CA LEU A 387 13.10 4.44 -6.48
C LEU A 387 13.80 3.29 -7.24
N PRO A 388 14.21 2.18 -6.59
CA PRO A 388 14.92 1.11 -7.30
C PRO A 388 14.08 0.39 -8.36
N PHE A 389 12.75 0.42 -8.26
CA PHE A 389 11.85 -0.22 -9.22
C PHE A 389 11.78 0.55 -10.54
N LEU A 390 12.12 1.85 -10.55
CA LEU A 390 12.12 2.67 -11.77
C LEU A 390 13.07 2.15 -12.85
N THR A 391 14.08 1.38 -12.46
CA THR A 391 15.08 0.82 -13.38
C THR A 391 14.62 -0.49 -14.06
N ASP A 392 13.34 -0.88 -13.91
CA ASP A 392 12.65 -1.88 -14.76
C ASP A 392 11.86 -1.14 -15.85
N SER A 393 12.05 -1.52 -17.12
CA SER A 393 11.42 -0.89 -18.28
C SER A 393 9.88 -0.95 -18.25
N ARG A 394 9.28 -1.99 -17.65
CA ARG A 394 7.80 -2.07 -17.46
C ARG A 394 7.33 -1.02 -16.49
N ILE A 395 8.02 -0.92 -15.36
CA ILE A 395 7.70 0.06 -14.33
C ILE A 395 7.87 1.47 -14.90
N PHE A 396 8.92 1.71 -15.66
CA PHE A 396 9.08 2.99 -16.36
C PHE A 396 7.96 3.29 -17.36
N SER A 397 7.47 2.29 -18.11
CA SER A 397 6.30 2.46 -18.97
C SER A 397 5.01 2.73 -18.18
N ALA A 398 4.85 2.08 -17.03
CA ALA A 398 3.75 2.32 -16.10
C ALA A 398 3.78 3.75 -15.54
N VAL A 399 4.95 4.23 -15.12
CA VAL A 399 5.20 5.61 -14.66
C VAL A 399 4.73 6.64 -15.68
N LYS A 400 5.05 6.43 -16.97
CA LYS A 400 4.57 7.29 -18.06
C LYS A 400 3.06 7.28 -18.19
N THR A 401 2.46 6.10 -18.11
CA THR A 401 1.00 5.92 -18.22
C THR A 401 0.28 6.62 -17.07
N GLY A 402 0.85 6.58 -15.87
CA GLY A 402 0.36 7.27 -14.68
C GLY A 402 0.61 8.78 -14.66
N GLY A 403 0.97 9.40 -15.79
CA GLY A 403 1.07 10.85 -15.92
C GLY A 403 2.30 11.48 -15.28
N ALA A 404 3.36 10.70 -15.02
CA ALA A 404 4.62 11.24 -14.48
C ALA A 404 5.47 11.92 -15.56
N ASP A 405 4.91 12.90 -16.27
CA ASP A 405 5.75 13.91 -16.87
C ASP A 405 6.39 14.69 -15.71
N LEU A 406 7.68 14.45 -15.51
CA LEU A 406 8.40 15.11 -14.43
C LEU A 406 8.49 16.60 -14.68
N GLU A 407 8.63 17.07 -15.91
CA GLU A 407 8.97 18.46 -16.16
C GLU A 407 7.93 19.45 -15.57
N PRO A 408 6.60 19.22 -15.71
CA PRO A 408 5.59 19.99 -14.99
C PRO A 408 5.67 19.86 -13.47
N LEU A 409 5.89 18.64 -12.95
CA LEU A 409 6.00 18.39 -11.50
C LEU A 409 7.23 19.08 -10.89
N MET A 410 8.32 19.14 -11.63
CA MET A 410 9.57 19.81 -11.27
C MET A 410 9.33 21.32 -11.14
N LYS A 411 8.68 21.91 -12.15
CA LYS A 411 8.25 23.32 -12.13
C LYS A 411 7.25 23.63 -11.02
N GLU A 412 6.42 22.66 -10.63
CA GLU A 412 5.52 22.79 -9.48
C GLU A 412 6.30 22.86 -8.17
N LEU A 413 7.32 22.01 -7.99
CA LEU A 413 8.16 21.99 -6.81
C LEU A 413 9.00 23.25 -6.61
N GLU A 414 9.46 23.86 -7.71
CA GLU A 414 10.18 25.15 -7.68
C GLU A 414 9.34 26.30 -7.08
N ARG A 415 8.01 26.16 -7.01
CA ARG A 415 7.12 27.16 -6.39
C ARG A 415 7.16 27.14 -4.86
N TYR A 416 7.66 26.08 -4.24
CA TYR A 416 7.71 25.96 -2.79
C TYR A 416 8.89 26.74 -2.19
N PRO A 417 8.78 27.24 -0.94
CA PRO A 417 9.89 27.90 -0.26
C PRO A 417 11.13 27.01 -0.18
N LYS A 418 12.32 27.58 -0.42
CA LYS A 418 13.61 26.86 -0.41
C LYS A 418 13.83 26.02 0.85
N SER A 419 13.35 26.47 2.02
CA SER A 419 13.47 25.72 3.28
C SER A 419 12.71 24.39 3.26
N LYS A 420 11.54 24.32 2.61
CA LYS A 420 10.81 23.08 2.39
C LYS A 420 11.45 22.23 1.30
N VAL A 421 11.94 22.88 0.25
CA VAL A 421 12.59 22.22 -0.89
C VAL A 421 13.89 21.54 -0.46
N ALA A 422 14.73 22.17 0.37
CA ALA A 422 16.03 21.62 0.78
C ALA A 422 15.91 20.24 1.47
N VAL A 423 14.80 20.00 2.18
CA VAL A 423 14.53 18.74 2.88
C VAL A 423 14.23 17.59 1.92
N VAL A 424 13.57 17.92 0.80
CA VAL A 424 13.07 16.96 -0.20
C VAL A 424 13.92 16.91 -1.46
N GLU A 425 14.82 17.87 -1.62
CA GLU A 425 15.74 18.02 -2.75
C GLU A 425 16.54 16.74 -3.04
N PRO A 426 17.07 15.99 -2.05
CA PRO A 426 17.77 14.73 -2.34
C PRO A 426 16.87 13.68 -3.01
N ILE A 427 15.63 13.51 -2.53
CA ILE A 427 14.65 12.56 -3.08
C ILE A 427 14.22 13.01 -4.47
N TYR A 428 13.98 14.30 -4.61
CA TYR A 428 13.63 14.88 -5.90
C TYR A 428 14.74 14.69 -6.95
N ASN A 429 15.98 15.02 -6.59
CA ASN A 429 17.15 14.83 -7.45
C ASN A 429 17.34 13.35 -7.80
N ALA A 430 17.02 12.45 -6.87
CA ALA A 430 16.99 11.01 -7.11
C ALA A 430 16.01 10.62 -8.21
N TYR A 431 14.74 11.02 -8.09
CA TYR A 431 13.71 10.72 -9.08
C TYR A 431 14.04 11.34 -10.45
N SER A 432 14.48 12.60 -10.46
CA SER A 432 14.91 13.30 -11.67
C SER A 432 16.07 12.59 -12.36
N LEU A 433 17.05 12.11 -11.61
CA LEU A 433 18.16 11.35 -12.16
C LEU A 433 17.69 9.99 -12.67
N ALA A 434 16.95 9.23 -11.86
CA ALA A 434 16.42 7.91 -12.21
C ALA A 434 15.67 7.95 -13.54
N LEU A 435 14.72 8.87 -13.67
CA LEU A 435 13.84 8.96 -14.82
C LEU A 435 14.57 9.49 -16.07
N ARG A 436 15.56 10.38 -15.92
CA ARG A 436 16.44 10.76 -17.04
C ARG A 436 17.30 9.59 -17.52
N CYS A 437 17.86 8.81 -16.60
CA CYS A 437 18.61 7.59 -16.94
C CYS A 437 17.69 6.55 -17.60
N CYS A 438 16.46 6.37 -17.12
CA CYS A 438 15.48 5.46 -17.73
C CYS A 438 15.04 5.93 -19.11
N LYS A 439 14.87 7.24 -19.33
CA LYS A 439 14.59 7.79 -20.66
C LYS A 439 15.73 7.49 -21.64
N SER A 440 16.96 7.79 -21.25
CA SER A 440 18.15 7.49 -22.06
C SER A 440 18.29 6.00 -22.33
N ALA A 441 18.07 5.16 -21.31
CA ALA A 441 18.18 3.72 -21.44
C ALA A 441 17.08 3.13 -22.33
N PHE A 442 15.81 3.45 -22.08
CA PHE A 442 14.67 2.71 -22.63
C PHE A 442 13.96 3.39 -23.81
N GLN A 443 14.16 4.69 -24.05
CA GLN A 443 13.47 5.41 -25.13
C GLN A 443 14.42 5.92 -26.20
N ASP A 444 15.48 6.61 -25.77
CA ASP A 444 16.34 7.35 -26.70
C ASP A 444 17.38 6.42 -27.36
N ARG A 445 17.47 5.17 -26.89
CA ARG A 445 18.47 4.20 -27.31
C ARG A 445 18.20 3.67 -28.73
N LYS A 446 19.19 3.83 -29.61
CA LYS A 446 19.12 3.41 -31.02
C LYS A 446 19.40 1.90 -31.23
N SER A 447 20.26 1.31 -30.41
CA SER A 447 20.72 -0.09 -30.54
C SER A 447 20.41 -0.91 -29.29
N PRO A 448 20.05 -2.19 -29.38
CA PRO A 448 19.90 -3.04 -28.19
C PRO A 448 21.23 -3.19 -27.45
N ILE A 449 21.18 -3.53 -26.15
CA ILE A 449 22.39 -3.93 -25.43
C ILE A 449 22.74 -5.37 -25.78
N GLU A 450 24.01 -5.63 -26.08
CA GLU A 450 24.51 -6.97 -26.33
C GLU A 450 24.79 -7.66 -24.99
N MET A 451 24.08 -8.75 -24.73
CA MET A 451 24.27 -9.53 -23.52
C MET A 451 25.12 -10.75 -23.84
N CYS A 452 26.31 -10.83 -23.24
CA CYS A 452 27.16 -12.01 -23.30
C CYS A 452 27.91 -12.21 -21.98
N TYR A 453 27.85 -13.43 -21.46
CA TYR A 453 28.59 -13.88 -20.26
C TYR A 453 30.00 -14.41 -20.57
N ASN A 454 30.31 -14.67 -21.85
CA ASN A 454 31.63 -15.16 -22.24
C ASN A 454 32.68 -14.05 -22.09
N LEU A 455 33.64 -14.25 -21.17
CA LEU A 455 34.72 -13.29 -20.90
C LEU A 455 35.59 -12.98 -22.13
N ASN A 456 35.64 -13.92 -23.08
CA ASN A 456 36.42 -13.78 -24.31
C ASN A 456 35.60 -13.17 -25.47
N HIS A 457 34.40 -12.64 -25.20
CA HIS A 457 33.59 -12.00 -26.23
C HIS A 457 34.30 -10.74 -26.76
N GLU A 458 34.84 -10.84 -27.97
CA GLU A 458 35.23 -9.67 -28.76
C GLU A 458 33.99 -9.08 -29.42
N VAL A 459 33.87 -7.75 -29.40
CA VAL A 459 32.73 -7.03 -30.01
C VAL A 459 32.50 -7.57 -31.42
N PRO A 460 31.26 -7.97 -31.78
CA PRO A 460 30.99 -8.60 -33.07
C PRO A 460 31.51 -7.72 -34.21
N ARG A 461 32.35 -8.29 -35.07
CA ARG A 461 32.78 -7.62 -36.31
C ARG A 461 31.53 -7.24 -37.10
N GLU A 462 31.46 -5.99 -37.58
CA GLU A 462 30.33 -5.45 -38.34
C GLU A 462 29.87 -6.45 -39.41
N GLY A 463 28.68 -7.05 -39.22
CA GLY A 463 28.12 -8.05 -40.15
C GLY A 463 27.37 -9.22 -39.50
N SER A 464 27.65 -9.54 -38.23
CA SER A 464 26.96 -10.62 -37.49
C SER A 464 25.60 -10.18 -36.90
N ARG A 465 24.67 -9.70 -37.73
CA ARG A 465 23.40 -9.11 -37.28
C ARG A 465 22.30 -10.10 -36.86
N ASP A 466 22.52 -11.41 -36.95
CA ASP A 466 21.52 -12.43 -36.56
C ASP A 466 21.48 -12.72 -35.06
N CYS A 467 21.88 -11.75 -34.22
CA CYS A 467 21.84 -11.87 -32.76
C CYS A 467 20.44 -11.54 -32.18
N THR A 468 19.36 -11.82 -32.92
CA THR A 468 18.00 -11.46 -32.50
C THR A 468 17.50 -12.32 -31.34
N THR A 469 18.12 -13.47 -31.09
CA THR A 469 17.74 -14.38 -29.98
C THR A 469 18.96 -14.74 -29.14
N LEU A 470 19.01 -14.22 -27.91
CA LEU A 470 19.99 -14.65 -26.92
C LEU A 470 19.87 -16.15 -26.65
N LYS A 471 21.00 -16.84 -26.56
CA LYS A 471 21.07 -18.22 -26.11
C LYS A 471 21.11 -18.24 -24.59
N THR A 472 20.08 -18.82 -23.99
CA THR A 472 20.00 -19.03 -22.55
C THR A 472 20.47 -20.44 -22.21
N CYS A 473 21.35 -20.60 -21.22
CA CYS A 473 21.71 -21.93 -20.75
C CYS A 473 20.46 -22.69 -20.29
N SER A 474 20.19 -23.86 -20.89
CA SER A 474 18.96 -24.63 -20.65
C SER A 474 18.84 -25.15 -19.22
N VAL A 475 19.98 -25.37 -18.56
CA VAL A 475 20.10 -25.92 -17.21
C VAL A 475 19.88 -24.83 -16.15
N CYS A 476 20.79 -23.86 -16.04
CA CYS A 476 20.69 -22.82 -14.99
C CYS A 476 19.69 -21.71 -15.32
N ARG A 477 19.52 -21.36 -16.60
CA ARG A 477 18.70 -20.24 -17.11
C ARG A 477 19.05 -18.86 -16.54
N VAL A 478 20.27 -18.70 -16.03
CA VAL A 478 20.77 -17.43 -15.44
C VAL A 478 21.78 -16.74 -16.35
N VAL A 479 22.50 -17.49 -17.17
CA VAL A 479 23.52 -16.93 -18.08
C VAL A 479 22.98 -16.85 -19.51
N PHE A 480 23.37 -15.77 -20.19
CA PHE A 480 22.95 -15.43 -21.54
C PHE A 480 24.15 -15.25 -22.47
N TYR A 481 24.03 -15.74 -23.70
CA TYR A 481 25.07 -15.66 -24.71
C TYR A 481 24.52 -15.09 -26.00
N CYS A 482 25.32 -14.27 -26.68
CA CYS A 482 25.00 -13.74 -28.00
C CYS A 482 25.00 -14.85 -29.08
N SER A 483 25.76 -15.93 -28.88
CA SER A 483 25.90 -17.02 -29.84
C SER A 483 26.18 -18.36 -29.18
N GLU A 484 26.00 -19.45 -29.92
CA GLU A 484 26.37 -20.80 -29.48
C GLU A 484 27.89 -20.97 -29.36
N VAL A 485 28.66 -20.23 -30.16
CA VAL A 485 30.13 -20.21 -30.05
C VAL A 485 30.53 -19.68 -28.67
N CYS A 486 29.99 -18.52 -28.27
CA CYS A 486 30.28 -17.94 -26.96
C CYS A 486 29.80 -18.82 -25.81
N GLN A 487 28.66 -19.51 -25.98
CA GLN A 487 28.19 -20.47 -24.99
C GLN A 487 29.18 -21.64 -24.83
N ARG A 488 29.69 -22.23 -25.92
CA ARG A 488 30.64 -23.34 -25.85
C ARG A 488 31.98 -22.94 -25.24
N GLU A 489 32.47 -21.76 -25.60
CA GLU A 489 33.72 -21.21 -25.05
C GLU A 489 33.60 -20.96 -23.55
N ASP A 490 32.54 -20.27 -23.11
CA ASP A 490 32.32 -20.01 -21.68
C ASP A 490 32.04 -21.32 -20.92
N TRP A 491 31.36 -22.30 -21.52
CA TRP A 491 31.14 -23.62 -20.94
C TRP A 491 32.45 -24.35 -20.63
N ALA A 492 33.36 -24.38 -21.60
CA ALA A 492 34.65 -25.02 -21.45
C ALA A 492 35.55 -24.30 -20.44
N ALA A 493 35.47 -22.96 -20.38
CA ALA A 493 36.37 -22.16 -19.56
C ALA A 493 35.89 -21.96 -18.10
N PHE A 494 34.57 -21.90 -17.87
CA PHE A 494 33.99 -21.49 -16.58
C PHE A 494 32.64 -22.16 -16.27
N HIS A 495 31.70 -22.09 -17.20
CA HIS A 495 30.29 -22.27 -16.86
C HIS A 495 29.94 -23.71 -16.52
N SER A 496 30.65 -24.71 -17.04
CA SER A 496 30.41 -26.12 -16.70
C SER A 496 30.50 -26.40 -15.19
N GLU A 497 31.48 -25.80 -14.50
CA GLU A 497 31.63 -25.90 -13.04
C GLU A 497 30.59 -25.07 -12.28
N GLU A 498 30.12 -23.99 -12.90
CA GLU A 498 29.13 -23.09 -12.33
C GLU A 498 27.69 -23.63 -12.43
N CYS A 499 27.36 -24.26 -13.54
CA CYS A 499 26.00 -24.52 -13.98
C CYS A 499 25.24 -25.44 -13.02
N THR A 500 25.80 -26.61 -12.72
CA THR A 500 25.12 -27.68 -11.98
C THR A 500 24.76 -27.25 -10.55
N ARG A 501 25.71 -26.67 -9.80
CA ARG A 501 25.44 -26.19 -8.43
C ARG A 501 24.57 -24.93 -8.41
N GLY A 502 24.59 -24.15 -9.49
CA GLY A 502 23.83 -22.89 -9.57
C GLY A 502 22.35 -23.12 -9.87
N ALA A 503 22.04 -24.08 -10.73
CA ALA A 503 20.67 -24.36 -11.18
C ALA A 503 19.73 -24.77 -10.05
N GLU A 504 20.17 -25.64 -9.14
CA GLU A 504 19.33 -26.13 -8.04
C GLU A 504 19.08 -25.07 -6.96
N ARG A 505 20.12 -24.28 -6.63
CA ARG A 505 20.05 -23.31 -5.54
C ARG A 505 19.35 -22.01 -5.94
N TRP A 506 19.63 -21.50 -7.14
CA TRP A 506 19.22 -20.14 -7.52
C TRP A 506 17.92 -20.11 -8.30
N ARG A 507 17.65 -21.08 -9.16
CA ARG A 507 16.50 -21.01 -10.07
C ARG A 507 15.15 -20.79 -9.36
N PRO A 508 14.82 -21.48 -8.25
CA PRO A 508 13.58 -21.20 -7.52
C PRO A 508 13.57 -19.77 -6.99
N ARG A 509 14.70 -19.29 -6.47
CA ARG A 509 14.84 -17.95 -5.88
C ARG A 509 14.72 -16.85 -6.92
N LEU A 510 15.35 -17.00 -8.09
CA LEU A 510 15.26 -16.05 -9.20
C LEU A 510 13.85 -15.98 -9.77
N THR A 511 13.20 -17.13 -9.91
CA THR A 511 11.81 -17.21 -10.36
C THR A 511 10.89 -16.46 -9.37
N VAL A 512 11.05 -16.71 -8.07
CA VAL A 512 10.29 -16.03 -7.01
C VAL A 512 10.59 -14.53 -6.97
N ALA A 513 11.83 -14.14 -7.23
CA ALA A 513 12.26 -12.74 -7.25
C ALA A 513 11.94 -12.02 -8.57
N GLY A 514 11.38 -12.72 -9.56
CA GLY A 514 11.10 -12.14 -10.88
C GLY A 514 12.35 -11.72 -11.66
N VAL A 515 13.52 -12.28 -11.33
CA VAL A 515 14.75 -12.02 -12.08
C VAL A 515 14.67 -12.75 -13.40
N THR A 516 14.51 -11.97 -14.47
CA THR A 516 14.37 -12.44 -15.84
C THR A 516 15.49 -11.86 -16.68
N GLU A 517 15.72 -12.48 -17.83
CA GLU A 517 16.58 -11.96 -18.91
C GLU A 517 16.31 -10.47 -19.17
N ARG A 518 15.03 -10.11 -19.32
CA ARG A 518 14.59 -8.72 -19.47
C ARG A 518 15.06 -7.82 -18.32
N LEU A 519 14.86 -8.24 -17.07
CA LEU A 519 15.23 -7.42 -15.92
C LEU A 519 16.73 -7.15 -15.91
N GLU A 520 17.55 -8.17 -16.16
CA GLU A 520 19.00 -8.03 -16.22
C GLU A 520 19.43 -7.12 -17.37
N ARG A 521 18.81 -7.28 -18.55
CA ARG A 521 18.98 -6.37 -19.69
C ARG A 521 18.68 -4.93 -19.29
N ASP A 522 17.56 -4.69 -18.63
CA ASP A 522 17.14 -3.34 -18.21
C ASP A 522 18.18 -2.72 -17.27
N ARG A 523 18.72 -3.50 -16.31
CA ARG A 523 19.73 -3.01 -15.37
C ARG A 523 21.07 -2.74 -16.03
N LEU A 524 21.50 -3.55 -17.00
CA LEU A 524 22.67 -3.25 -17.83
C LEU A 524 22.51 -1.97 -18.64
N MET A 525 21.32 -1.75 -19.23
CA MET A 525 21.03 -0.53 -19.98
C MET A 525 21.08 0.71 -19.08
N ILE A 526 20.57 0.61 -17.86
CA ILE A 526 20.67 1.67 -16.85
C ILE A 526 22.13 1.90 -16.44
N LEU A 527 22.91 0.84 -16.24
CA LEU A 527 24.32 0.94 -15.88
C LEU A 527 25.14 1.62 -16.97
N GLU A 528 24.88 1.29 -18.25
CA GLU A 528 25.48 1.95 -19.40
C GLU A 528 25.10 3.44 -19.46
N ALA A 529 23.83 3.78 -19.24
CA ALA A 529 23.37 5.17 -19.20
C ALA A 529 24.03 5.97 -18.07
N LEU A 530 24.25 5.35 -16.91
CA LEU A 530 24.97 5.95 -15.78
C LEU A 530 26.46 6.15 -16.11
N ALA A 531 27.11 5.15 -16.68
CA ALA A 531 28.51 5.25 -17.10
C ALA A 531 28.72 6.40 -18.08
N ASN A 532 27.87 6.49 -19.11
CA ASN A 532 27.88 7.56 -20.09
C ASN A 532 27.63 8.96 -19.51
N ARG A 533 26.93 9.04 -18.38
CA ARG A 533 26.62 10.31 -17.73
C ARG A 533 27.70 10.77 -16.75
N PHE A 534 28.30 9.83 -16.01
CA PHE A 534 29.11 10.16 -14.84
C PHE A 534 30.59 9.84 -14.97
N LEU A 535 30.97 8.86 -15.81
CA LEU A 535 32.36 8.46 -15.92
C LEU A 535 33.11 9.35 -16.93
N PRO A 536 34.26 9.92 -16.55
CA PRO A 536 35.14 10.61 -17.48
C PRO A 536 35.93 9.59 -18.31
N PRO A 537 36.57 9.99 -19.43
CA PRO A 537 37.36 9.10 -20.26
C PRO A 537 38.37 8.25 -19.43
N PRO A 538 38.63 6.97 -19.78
CA PRO A 538 39.50 6.11 -18.99
C PRO A 538 40.89 6.72 -18.72
N THR A 539 41.44 7.44 -19.70
CA THR A 539 42.72 8.14 -19.58
C THR A 539 42.72 9.21 -18.48
N GLU A 540 41.60 9.89 -18.23
CA GLU A 540 41.46 10.83 -17.12
C GLU A 540 41.31 10.13 -15.76
N ILE A 541 40.62 8.99 -15.74
CA ILE A 541 40.45 8.18 -14.51
C ILE A 541 41.81 7.72 -14.00
N VAL A 542 42.66 7.19 -14.90
CA VAL A 542 44.02 6.74 -14.58
C VAL A 542 44.85 7.92 -14.04
N ARG A 543 44.83 9.08 -14.70
CA ARG A 543 45.57 10.28 -14.26
C ARG A 543 45.16 10.78 -12.87
N ARG A 544 43.87 10.78 -12.55
CA ARG A 544 43.37 11.22 -11.22
C ARG A 544 43.80 10.27 -10.10
N GLY A 545 43.94 8.98 -10.40
CA GLY A 545 44.40 7.98 -9.42
C GLY A 545 45.83 8.20 -8.95
N SER A 546 46.69 8.75 -9.79
CA SER A 546 48.12 8.93 -9.51
C SER A 546 48.46 10.17 -8.68
N GLY A 547 47.54 11.15 -8.57
CA GLY A 547 47.86 12.48 -8.05
C GLY A 547 47.84 12.68 -6.53
N GLY A 548 47.38 11.69 -5.74
CA GLY A 548 47.05 11.92 -4.33
C GLY A 548 47.94 11.25 -3.27
N ILE A 549 48.68 10.19 -3.62
CA ILE A 549 49.43 9.39 -2.63
C ILE A 549 50.76 8.94 -3.24
N GLN A 550 51.82 9.73 -3.04
CA GLN A 550 53.16 9.43 -3.57
C GLN A 550 53.86 8.24 -2.88
N ASN A 551 53.25 7.61 -1.88
CA ASN A 551 53.89 6.56 -1.06
C ASN A 551 53.19 5.20 -1.10
N ALA A 552 52.18 5.00 -1.95
CA ALA A 552 51.60 3.69 -2.16
C ALA A 552 52.38 2.99 -3.29
N SER A 553 53.09 1.91 -2.93
CA SER A 553 53.57 0.84 -3.81
C SER A 553 52.71 0.71 -5.07
N GLU A 554 53.33 0.57 -6.25
CA GLU A 554 52.74 0.36 -7.59
C GLU A 554 51.82 -0.87 -7.68
N ASP A 555 50.82 -0.97 -6.81
CA ASP A 555 49.83 -2.02 -6.91
C ASP A 555 48.89 -1.63 -8.04
N SER A 556 49.22 -2.13 -9.23
CA SER A 556 48.52 -2.07 -10.52
C SER A 556 47.10 -2.66 -10.51
N SER A 557 46.46 -2.64 -9.33
CA SER A 557 45.13 -3.14 -9.09
C SER A 557 44.11 -2.39 -9.96
N VAL A 558 43.35 -3.17 -10.74
CA VAL A 558 42.26 -2.64 -11.54
C VAL A 558 41.22 -2.02 -10.63
N ARG A 559 40.74 -0.83 -11.02
CA ARG A 559 39.67 -0.14 -10.33
C ARG A 559 38.31 -0.56 -10.89
N ILE A 560 37.34 -0.69 -10.01
CA ILE A 560 35.94 -0.90 -10.36
C ILE A 560 35.13 0.34 -9.98
N HIS A 561 34.29 0.79 -10.91
CA HIS A 561 33.41 1.93 -10.73
C HIS A 561 32.03 1.44 -10.31
N THR A 562 31.65 1.65 -9.06
CA THR A 562 30.42 1.10 -8.51
C THR A 562 29.33 2.15 -8.44
N PHE A 563 28.14 1.84 -8.93
CA PHE A 563 26.93 2.63 -8.77
C PHE A 563 25.98 1.91 -7.81
N ASP A 564 25.57 2.56 -6.72
CA ASP A 564 24.61 1.96 -5.79
C ASP A 564 23.19 2.46 -6.03
N LEU A 565 22.37 1.66 -6.71
CA LEU A 565 20.96 1.94 -7.02
C LEU A 565 19.98 1.14 -6.15
N ALA A 566 20.49 0.21 -5.34
CA ALA A 566 19.71 -0.35 -4.24
C ALA A 566 19.38 0.73 -3.21
N GLY A 567 20.08 1.87 -3.29
CA GLY A 567 20.19 2.88 -2.27
C GLY A 567 20.96 2.30 -1.08
N GLY A 568 21.37 3.17 -0.16
CA GLY A 568 21.78 2.74 1.17
C GLY A 568 20.71 1.94 1.93
N LEU A 569 19.59 1.53 1.30
CA LEU A 569 18.57 0.63 1.81
C LEU A 569 19.17 -0.64 2.42
N TYR A 570 20.19 -1.24 1.79
CA TYR A 570 20.89 -2.38 2.41
C TYR A 570 21.56 -1.96 3.72
N GLN A 571 22.21 -0.81 3.72
CA GLN A 571 22.95 -0.30 4.87
C GLN A 571 22.01 0.15 5.99
N SER A 572 20.92 0.88 5.70
CA SER A 572 19.94 1.33 6.69
C SER A 572 19.16 0.16 7.30
N ILE A 573 18.84 -0.85 6.49
CA ILE A 573 18.18 -2.07 6.97
C ILE A 573 19.15 -2.88 7.84
N ALA A 574 20.42 -3.02 7.44
CA ALA A 574 21.39 -3.82 8.17
C ALA A 574 21.87 -3.15 9.47
N THR A 575 22.04 -1.82 9.48
CA THR A 575 22.55 -1.09 10.66
C THR A 575 21.44 -0.62 11.59
N GLY A 576 20.18 -0.62 11.14
CA GLY A 576 19.07 0.01 11.87
C GLY A 576 19.19 1.53 12.00
N GLU A 577 20.23 2.14 11.41
CA GLU A 577 20.43 3.58 11.41
C GLU A 577 19.59 4.19 10.30
N ALA A 578 18.54 4.93 10.69
CA ALA A 578 17.63 5.62 9.79
C ALA A 578 18.25 6.85 9.11
N SER A 579 19.56 6.85 8.82
CA SER A 579 20.17 7.92 8.04
C SER A 579 19.73 7.75 6.58
N PRO A 580 18.86 8.63 6.04
CA PRO A 580 18.46 8.52 4.65
C PRO A 580 19.70 8.60 3.75
N PRO A 581 19.75 7.82 2.66
CA PRO A 581 20.88 7.87 1.74
C PRO A 581 21.05 9.31 1.25
N LYS A 582 22.26 9.85 1.38
CA LYS A 582 22.55 11.26 1.04
C LYS A 582 22.32 11.54 -0.45
N ARG A 583 22.42 10.52 -1.30
CA ARG A 583 22.23 10.58 -2.76
C ARG A 583 21.70 9.24 -3.29
N PHE A 584 20.88 9.28 -4.34
CA PHE A 584 20.33 8.08 -5.00
C PHE A 584 21.30 7.36 -5.93
N VAL A 585 22.27 8.10 -6.48
CA VAL A 585 23.40 7.51 -7.16
C VAL A 585 24.64 8.15 -6.58
N GLU A 586 25.38 7.37 -5.80
CA GLU A 586 26.79 7.62 -5.55
C GLU A 586 27.57 6.69 -6.45
N TYR A 587 28.54 7.24 -7.17
CA TYR A 587 29.54 6.42 -7.82
C TYR A 587 30.82 6.47 -7.01
N GLU A 588 31.38 5.31 -6.75
CA GLU A 588 32.63 5.14 -6.03
C GLU A 588 33.62 4.44 -6.95
N SER A 589 34.90 4.80 -6.85
CA SER A 589 35.98 4.12 -7.54
C SER A 589 36.86 3.47 -6.51
N MET A 590 36.92 2.15 -6.51
CA MET A 590 37.68 1.36 -5.53
C MET A 590 38.53 0.30 -6.21
N THR A 591 39.53 -0.21 -5.51
CA THR A 591 40.31 -1.36 -5.99
C THR A 591 39.45 -2.62 -5.96
N LEU A 592 39.76 -3.59 -6.81
CA LEU A 592 39.03 -4.87 -6.83
C LEU A 592 39.02 -5.59 -5.46
N PRO A 593 40.12 -5.66 -4.68
CA PRO A 593 40.08 -6.23 -3.34
C PRO A 593 39.12 -5.48 -2.39
N SER A 594 39.13 -4.14 -2.39
CA SER A 594 38.20 -3.35 -1.58
C SER A 594 36.74 -3.59 -1.98
N TYR A 595 36.48 -3.79 -3.27
CA TYR A 595 35.16 -4.16 -3.76
C TYR A 595 34.72 -5.54 -3.27
N PHE A 596 35.59 -6.54 -3.35
CA PHE A 596 35.29 -7.88 -2.83
C PHE A 596 35.04 -7.87 -1.33
N GLN A 597 35.79 -7.06 -0.57
CA GLN A 597 35.56 -6.90 0.87
C GLN A 597 34.22 -6.21 1.15
N LYS A 598 33.92 -5.10 0.45
CA LYS A 598 32.68 -4.33 0.67
C LYS A 598 31.42 -5.14 0.35
N TYR A 599 31.49 -6.00 -0.65
CA TYR A 599 30.36 -6.80 -1.14
C TYR A 599 30.56 -8.30 -0.90
N GLU A 600 31.30 -8.68 0.13
CA GLU A 600 31.65 -10.07 0.43
C GLU A 600 30.39 -10.94 0.56
N ASP A 601 29.37 -10.44 1.26
CA ASP A 601 28.10 -11.13 1.49
C ASP A 601 27.25 -11.27 0.22
N VAL A 602 27.47 -10.39 -0.77
CA VAL A 602 26.67 -10.30 -2.00
C VAL A 602 27.31 -11.08 -3.14
N LEU A 603 28.63 -11.08 -3.20
CA LEU A 603 29.41 -11.68 -4.27
C LEU A 603 29.78 -13.12 -3.90
N GLY A 604 29.16 -14.07 -4.59
CA GLY A 604 29.61 -15.47 -4.53
C GLY A 604 31.01 -15.64 -5.13
N ASP A 605 31.74 -16.67 -4.68
CA ASP A 605 33.11 -16.98 -5.11
C ASP A 605 33.28 -17.00 -6.64
N ARG A 606 32.24 -17.44 -7.35
CA ARG A 606 32.20 -17.51 -8.82
C ARG A 606 32.21 -16.14 -9.47
N THR A 607 31.37 -15.24 -8.98
CA THR A 607 31.35 -13.86 -9.46
C THR A 607 32.70 -13.21 -9.18
N ARG A 608 33.30 -13.44 -8.01
CA ARG A 608 34.65 -12.95 -7.69
C ARG A 608 35.70 -13.50 -8.67
N ALA A 609 35.68 -14.81 -8.95
CA ALA A 609 36.60 -15.43 -9.90
C ALA A 609 36.47 -14.86 -11.32
N ARG A 610 35.22 -14.68 -11.81
CA ARG A 610 34.96 -14.03 -13.11
C ARG A 610 35.45 -12.58 -13.13
N LEU A 611 35.23 -11.83 -12.06
CA LEU A 611 35.69 -10.44 -11.96
C LEU A 611 37.20 -10.33 -11.90
N SER A 612 37.89 -11.20 -11.16
CA SER A 612 39.36 -11.24 -11.14
C SER A 612 39.94 -11.48 -12.53
N ARG A 613 39.38 -12.43 -13.30
CA ARG A 613 39.85 -12.68 -14.66
C ARG A 613 39.52 -11.54 -15.63
N CYS A 614 38.33 -10.94 -15.50
CA CYS A 614 37.98 -9.75 -16.27
C CYS A 614 38.94 -8.58 -15.96
N ALA A 615 39.34 -8.42 -14.70
CA ALA A 615 40.30 -7.41 -14.30
C ALA A 615 41.67 -7.66 -14.94
N GLU A 616 42.18 -8.89 -14.97
CA GLU A 616 43.44 -9.18 -15.68
C GLU A 616 43.38 -8.81 -17.16
N ASP A 617 42.28 -9.09 -17.86
CA ASP A 617 42.10 -8.66 -19.25
C ASP A 617 42.05 -7.12 -19.41
N ILE A 618 41.41 -6.41 -18.48
CA ILE A 618 41.36 -4.94 -18.48
C ILE A 618 42.75 -4.33 -18.27
N LYS A 619 43.64 -4.94 -17.48
CA LYS A 619 45.02 -4.42 -17.30
C LYS A 619 45.73 -4.24 -18.64
N HIS A 620 45.52 -5.15 -19.58
CA HIS A 620 46.11 -5.09 -20.91
C HIS A 620 45.46 -4.05 -21.85
N LYS A 621 44.23 -3.59 -21.56
CA LYS A 621 43.44 -2.67 -22.41
C LYS A 621 42.90 -1.45 -21.64
N HIS A 622 43.61 -1.00 -20.61
CA HIS A 622 43.12 -0.01 -19.65
C HIS A 622 42.85 1.38 -20.25
N GLU A 623 43.39 1.70 -21.43
CA GLU A 623 43.17 2.99 -22.10
C GLU A 623 41.76 3.14 -22.69
N SER A 624 41.09 2.02 -22.99
CA SER A 624 39.78 2.01 -23.65
C SER A 624 38.74 1.15 -22.93
N THR A 625 39.11 0.45 -21.86
CA THR A 625 38.19 -0.44 -21.15
C THR A 625 38.17 -0.17 -19.65
N LEU A 626 36.99 -0.34 -19.05
CA LEU A 626 36.81 -0.23 -17.62
C LEU A 626 35.81 -1.25 -17.08
N LEU A 627 35.87 -1.48 -15.76
CA LEU A 627 34.93 -2.31 -15.04
C LEU A 627 33.94 -1.42 -14.29
N VAL A 628 32.65 -1.61 -14.55
CA VAL A 628 31.55 -0.93 -13.87
C VAL A 628 30.72 -1.96 -13.13
N ALA A 629 30.31 -1.67 -11.90
CA ALA A 629 29.32 -2.45 -11.18
C ALA A 629 28.11 -1.60 -10.82
N GLY A 630 26.95 -2.23 -10.78
CA GLY A 630 25.70 -1.67 -10.28
C GLY A 630 25.07 -2.61 -9.26
N THR A 631 24.68 -2.08 -8.10
CA THR A 631 23.81 -2.80 -7.16
C THR A 631 22.38 -2.33 -7.31
N PHE A 632 21.46 -3.27 -7.40
CA PHE A 632 20.04 -3.05 -7.68
C PHE A 632 19.18 -3.86 -6.72
N THR A 633 17.97 -3.40 -6.43
CA THR A 633 16.97 -4.23 -5.76
C THR A 633 15.88 -4.64 -6.72
N ALA A 634 15.45 -5.90 -6.58
CA ALA A 634 14.28 -6.44 -7.25
C ALA A 634 13.51 -7.28 -6.23
N HIS A 635 12.36 -6.78 -5.78
CA HIS A 635 11.63 -7.38 -4.68
C HIS A 635 12.54 -7.60 -3.44
N LYS A 636 12.89 -8.86 -3.13
CA LYS A 636 13.68 -9.28 -1.96
C LYS A 636 15.12 -9.66 -2.29
N VAL A 637 15.55 -9.43 -3.51
CA VAL A 637 16.92 -9.77 -3.90
C VAL A 637 17.68 -8.49 -4.20
N CYS A 638 18.92 -8.48 -3.76
CA CYS A 638 19.92 -7.57 -4.25
C CYS A 638 20.57 -8.23 -5.48
N ILE A 639 20.55 -7.52 -6.60
CA ILE A 639 21.19 -7.94 -7.84
C ILE A 639 22.43 -7.06 -8.00
N CYS A 640 23.59 -7.69 -8.05
CA CYS A 640 24.84 -7.02 -8.36
C CYS A 640 25.24 -7.39 -9.78
N ILE A 641 25.30 -6.41 -10.68
CA ILE A 641 25.72 -6.60 -12.06
C ILE A 641 27.04 -5.91 -12.24
N CYS A 642 28.01 -6.64 -12.75
CA CYS A 642 29.30 -6.10 -13.17
C CYS A 642 29.39 -6.18 -14.69
N ALA A 643 29.80 -5.10 -15.32
CA ALA A 643 29.94 -4.99 -16.75
C ALA A 643 31.33 -4.48 -17.11
N LYS A 644 31.96 -5.12 -18.08
CA LYS A 644 33.10 -4.56 -18.79
C LYS A 644 32.55 -3.64 -19.88
N MET A 645 33.00 -2.40 -19.88
CA MET A 645 32.59 -1.41 -20.86
C MET A 645 33.77 -0.93 -21.69
N VAL A 646 33.55 -0.78 -22.99
CA VAL A 646 34.50 -0.15 -23.92
C VAL A 646 34.13 1.32 -24.08
N TYR A 647 35.14 2.17 -24.03
CA TYR A 647 35.05 3.60 -24.28
C TYR A 647 35.42 3.89 -25.74
N ASN A 648 34.55 4.62 -26.44
CA ASN A 648 34.81 5.14 -27.77
C ASN A 648 34.71 6.68 -27.76
N PRO A 649 35.83 7.40 -27.96
CA PRO A 649 35.83 8.87 -27.97
C PRO A 649 35.04 9.47 -29.14
N ASP A 650 34.93 8.72 -30.25
CA ASP A 650 34.29 9.18 -31.50
C ASP A 650 32.76 9.04 -31.46
N SER A 651 32.22 8.38 -30.43
CA SER A 651 30.77 8.25 -30.23
C SER A 651 30.14 9.53 -29.65
N GLU A 652 28.86 9.75 -29.95
CA GLU A 652 28.07 10.86 -29.43
C GLU A 652 28.12 10.92 -27.89
N VAL A 653 28.04 12.13 -27.32
CA VAL A 653 27.94 12.31 -25.86
C VAL A 653 26.69 11.57 -25.37
N GLY A 654 26.88 10.60 -24.46
CA GLY A 654 25.81 9.70 -24.02
C GLY A 654 25.92 8.27 -24.56
N GLU A 655 26.80 8.02 -25.54
CA GLU A 655 27.01 6.71 -26.18
C GLU A 655 28.47 6.24 -26.18
N ARG A 656 29.36 6.96 -25.48
CA ARG A 656 30.79 6.68 -25.41
C ARG A 656 31.14 5.37 -24.72
N TYR A 657 30.37 4.97 -23.72
CA TYR A 657 30.52 3.67 -23.06
C TYR A 657 29.52 2.67 -23.62
N ARG A 658 30.01 1.48 -23.95
CA ARG A 658 29.19 0.34 -24.38
C ARG A 658 29.54 -0.91 -23.60
N VAL A 659 28.52 -1.63 -23.14
CA VAL A 659 28.70 -2.94 -22.50
C VAL A 659 29.14 -3.97 -23.53
N VAL A 660 30.23 -4.68 -23.25
CA VAL A 660 30.76 -5.76 -24.11
C VAL A 660 30.75 -7.13 -23.42
N TRP A 661 30.73 -7.13 -22.10
CA TRP A 661 30.65 -8.32 -21.26
C TRP A 661 29.99 -7.97 -19.92
N HIS A 662 29.33 -8.95 -19.31
CA HIS A 662 28.82 -8.80 -17.95
C HIS A 662 28.82 -10.11 -17.15
N ALA A 663 28.80 -9.96 -15.83
CA ALA A 663 28.50 -10.99 -14.86
C ALA A 663 27.48 -10.48 -13.85
N CYS A 664 26.52 -11.33 -13.50
CA CYS A 664 25.52 -11.03 -12.48
C CYS A 664 25.69 -11.94 -11.25
N SER A 665 25.64 -11.35 -10.07
CA SER A 665 25.48 -12.03 -8.78
C SER A 665 24.12 -11.67 -8.19
N ILE A 666 23.43 -12.64 -7.62
CA ILE A 666 22.16 -12.41 -6.94
C ILE A 666 22.30 -12.82 -5.48
N LEU A 667 22.05 -11.88 -4.57
CA LEU A 667 21.92 -12.16 -3.15
C LEU A 667 20.44 -12.16 -2.75
N CYS A 668 20.01 -13.23 -2.11
CA CYS A 668 18.70 -13.27 -1.47
C CYS A 668 18.81 -12.66 -0.08
N LEU A 669 18.11 -11.56 0.14
CA LEU A 669 18.07 -10.93 1.45
C LEU A 669 17.24 -11.80 2.39
N PRO A 670 17.70 -12.04 3.63
CA PRO A 670 16.90 -12.69 4.66
C PRO A 670 15.54 -11.99 4.83
N LEU A 671 14.48 -12.79 5.05
CA LEU A 671 13.12 -12.24 5.20
C LEU A 671 12.97 -11.28 6.38
N TRP A 672 13.72 -11.52 7.47
CA TRP A 672 13.67 -10.72 8.70
C TRP A 672 14.21 -9.29 8.52
N LEU A 673 15.07 -9.06 7.51
CA LEU A 673 15.55 -7.72 7.18
C LEU A 673 14.43 -6.78 6.72
N PHE A 674 13.27 -7.32 6.30
CA PHE A 674 12.13 -6.52 5.89
C PHE A 674 11.12 -6.24 7.03
N GLY A 675 11.49 -6.49 8.29
CA GLY A 675 10.63 -6.24 9.46
C GLY A 675 9.41 -7.17 9.55
N ILE A 676 9.55 -8.40 9.04
CA ILE A 676 8.50 -9.44 9.01
C ILE A 676 8.77 -10.52 10.05
#